data_AF-A0A1S8BD58-F1
#
_entry.id   AF-A0A1S8BD58-F1
#
_cell.length_a   1.000
_cell.length_b   1.000
_cell.length_c   1.000
_cell.angle_alpha   90.00
_cell.angle_beta   90.00
_cell.angle_gamma   90.00
#
_symmetry.space_group_name_H-M   'P 1'
#
loop_
_entity.id
_entity.type
_entity.pdbx_description
1 polymer ?
#
loop_
_entity_poly.entity_id
_entity_poly.type
_entity_poly.pdbx_seq_one_letter_code
_entity_poly.pdbx_strand_id
1 'polypeptide(L)'
;MTAMAFRPSTDVEKEGDMIWLGSEKGELFELDIPTGAVVADKRNAHSSKITKIYRYAAEMWTIDEDGKVNIWPPDETGSPILQQTPNSFRIPKNHNCSIVVGNKLWVANGKDIRIFQRSPEHLGFVPVLAQALSHPNAGEVTAAAMIPSQPDRIYFGHNDGKVSVYSRKDYSCLGVVSVSVYKISCLAGAGDYLWAGYNTGMIYVYDTTQTPWQVKKDWHAHANGNPVGAIHVDRSSLWKMDRLQVASLGTDSVIRIWDGMLKDDWLEQDMQEHDLEFCDFREVSATIMTWNAGAVKPTSLSGRFEEQDGSFFRDLLRPDDPSDILVFGFQELVDLEDKKVTAKSFFKSSKKKDASDQEHMSRQYRAWRDHLARCIEEYLPGERYYLLHTANMVGLFTCVFVRESERMRIRDMSAAEIKLGMGGLHGNKGALVVRFTLDDSSICFVNCHLAAGQSQTAHRNNDVATIMETSALPPQMDLGARADVFVGGGDGSMIMDHEICILNGDLNYRIDSMTRDTVIRHVREGNLTRLLENDQLLRTKKRNPGFRLRAFRECPITFAPTYKYDVGTDRYDTSEKKRSPAWCDRLLYRGQGRIKQLEYRRHEVRVSDHRPVSGRFNIRIKTINPKRRAIVWEQSEHRFEDLKQRLATDIKLDYMVNVFGLSTKDAMKLLKL
;
A
#
# COMPACT_ATOMS: atom_id res chain seq x y z
N MET A 1 17.15 25.91 18.50
CA MET A 1 15.81 26.46 18.21
C MET A 1 14.84 25.31 18.14
N THR A 2 13.63 25.49 18.66
CA THR A 2 12.66 24.41 18.93
C THR A 2 11.33 24.62 18.20
N ALA A 3 11.02 25.86 17.83
CA ALA A 3 9.85 26.22 17.05
C ALA A 3 10.17 27.46 16.19
N MET A 4 9.46 27.62 15.07
CA MET A 4 9.60 28.80 14.22
C MET A 4 8.31 29.09 13.47
N ALA A 5 8.05 30.35 13.15
CA ALA A 5 7.01 30.77 12.21
C ALA A 5 7.32 32.15 11.64
N PHE A 6 6.91 32.40 10.40
CA PHE A 6 7.02 33.72 9.78
C PHE A 6 6.13 34.73 10.47
N ARG A 7 6.69 35.90 10.77
CA ARG A 7 5.98 37.04 11.34
C ARG A 7 5.07 37.65 10.25
N PRO A 8 3.83 38.06 10.58
CA PRO A 8 2.96 38.77 9.65
C PRO A 8 3.59 40.07 9.14
N SER A 9 3.48 40.33 7.84
CA SER A 9 3.76 41.63 7.23
C SER A 9 2.47 42.31 6.75
N THR A 10 2.39 43.63 6.87
CA THR A 10 1.34 44.45 6.24
C THR A 10 1.62 44.70 4.75
N ASP A 11 2.87 44.51 4.31
CA ASP A 11 3.31 44.55 2.93
C ASP A 11 3.51 43.12 2.41
N VAL A 12 2.72 42.73 1.40
CA VAL A 12 2.72 41.38 0.83
C VAL A 12 4.06 41.01 0.19
N GLU A 13 4.81 42.00 -0.31
CA GLU A 13 6.12 41.77 -0.94
C GLU A 13 7.20 41.44 0.09
N LYS A 14 7.00 41.85 1.34
CA LYS A 14 7.89 41.54 2.49
C LYS A 14 7.43 40.33 3.28
N GLU A 15 6.39 39.64 2.80
CA GLU A 15 5.87 38.46 3.46
C GLU A 15 6.90 37.31 3.38
N GLY A 16 7.41 36.93 4.55
CA GLY A 16 8.45 35.91 4.69
C GLY A 16 9.84 36.46 4.97
N ASP A 17 10.02 37.78 5.04
CA ASP A 17 11.31 38.38 5.38
C ASP A 17 11.65 38.22 6.86
N MET A 18 10.62 38.24 7.73
CA MET A 18 10.78 38.18 9.17
C MET A 18 10.32 36.83 9.73
N ILE A 19 11.15 36.19 10.55
CA ILE A 19 10.84 34.93 11.20
C ILE A 19 11.06 34.99 12.71
N TRP A 20 10.15 34.41 13.48
CA TRP A 20 10.32 34.20 14.91
C TRP A 20 10.86 32.82 15.19
N LEU A 21 11.85 32.74 16.07
CA LEU A 21 12.51 31.51 16.50
C LEU A 21 12.34 31.35 18.01
N GLY A 22 11.86 30.18 18.45
CA GLY A 22 11.77 29.80 19.85
C GLY A 22 12.93 28.92 20.30
N SER A 23 13.35 29.04 21.56
CA SER A 23 14.46 28.26 22.15
C SER A 23 14.01 27.22 23.19
N GLU A 24 14.92 26.29 23.50
CA GLU A 24 14.81 25.32 24.61
C GLU A 24 14.67 26.01 25.98
N LYS A 25 15.16 27.25 26.10
CA LYS A 25 15.16 28.01 27.35
C LYS A 25 13.96 28.95 27.51
N GLY A 26 13.02 28.94 26.55
CA GLY A 26 11.88 29.85 26.58
C GLY A 26 12.14 31.23 25.96
N GLU A 27 13.24 31.39 25.22
CA GLU A 27 13.62 32.65 24.58
C GLU A 27 13.00 32.76 23.18
N LEU A 28 12.63 33.97 22.78
CA LEU A 28 12.22 34.29 21.40
C LEU A 28 13.26 35.18 20.73
N PHE A 29 13.51 34.92 19.45
CA PHE A 29 14.36 35.73 18.58
C PHE A 29 13.58 36.09 17.32
N GLU A 30 13.75 37.31 16.83
CA GLU A 30 13.27 37.76 15.53
C GLU A 30 14.47 37.91 14.60
N LEU A 31 14.43 37.18 13.49
CA LEU A 31 15.46 37.16 12.47
C LEU A 31 14.92 37.80 11.20
N ASP A 32 15.72 38.70 10.62
CA ASP A 32 15.57 39.20 9.26
C ASP A 32 16.29 38.23 8.32
N ILE A 33 15.53 37.56 7.47
CA ILE A 33 16.01 36.52 6.55
C ILE A 33 16.91 37.10 5.47
N PRO A 34 16.53 38.17 4.74
CA PRO A 34 17.41 38.83 3.77
C PRO A 34 18.81 39.16 4.29
N THR A 35 18.91 39.69 5.52
CA THR A 35 20.20 40.10 6.09
C THR A 35 20.88 39.01 6.92
N GLY A 36 20.14 37.99 7.35
CA GLY A 36 20.59 36.96 8.30
C GLY A 36 20.81 37.49 9.72
N ALA A 37 20.38 38.72 10.03
CA ALA A 37 20.61 39.36 11.32
C ALA A 37 19.47 39.09 12.30
N VAL A 38 19.83 38.86 13.58
CA VAL A 38 18.85 38.88 14.67
C VAL A 38 18.55 40.33 15.00
N VAL A 39 17.31 40.77 14.74
CA VAL A 39 16.90 42.18 14.89
C VAL A 39 16.24 42.46 16.25
N ALA A 40 15.70 41.44 16.90
CA ALA A 40 15.15 41.54 18.25
C ALA A 40 15.23 40.21 19.00
N ASP A 41 15.29 40.26 20.33
CA ASP A 41 15.16 39.10 21.20
C ASP A 41 14.31 39.41 22.44
N LYS A 42 13.70 38.36 23.00
CA LYS A 42 13.03 38.40 24.29
C LYS A 42 13.36 37.14 25.07
N ARG A 43 14.31 37.27 26.00
CA ARG A 43 14.86 36.12 26.72
C ARG A 43 13.93 35.48 27.75
N ASN A 44 12.98 36.26 28.27
CA ASN A 44 12.02 35.80 29.27
C ASN A 44 10.59 35.68 28.69
N ALA A 45 10.46 35.31 27.42
CA ALA A 45 9.15 35.15 26.80
C ALA A 45 8.35 34.00 27.47
N HIS A 46 9.01 32.87 27.69
CA HIS A 46 8.50 31.69 28.37
C HIS A 46 9.45 31.25 29.48
N SER A 47 8.94 30.51 30.46
CA SER A 47 9.75 29.92 31.54
C SER A 47 10.31 28.53 31.19
N SER A 48 9.85 27.96 30.08
CA SER A 48 10.18 26.61 29.62
C SER A 48 10.23 26.55 28.10
N LYS A 49 10.62 25.38 27.57
CA LYS A 49 10.84 25.18 26.13
C LYS A 49 9.64 25.62 25.29
N ILE A 50 9.89 26.45 24.28
CA ILE A 50 8.86 26.82 23.30
C ILE A 50 8.66 25.63 22.35
N THR A 51 7.46 25.08 22.31
CA THR A 51 7.12 23.89 21.51
C THR A 51 6.47 24.24 20.19
N LYS A 52 5.72 25.36 20.13
CA LYS A 52 5.03 25.82 18.92
C LYS A 52 5.01 27.35 18.82
N ILE A 53 5.07 27.82 17.59
CA ILE A 53 4.75 29.19 17.20
C ILE A 53 3.71 29.08 16.08
N TYR A 54 2.56 29.68 16.27
CA TYR A 54 1.50 29.76 15.27
C TYR A 54 1.30 31.20 14.84
N ARG A 55 0.93 31.38 13.59
CA ARG A 55 0.36 32.63 13.08
C ARG A 55 -1.14 32.47 12.96
N TYR A 56 -1.88 33.48 13.38
CA TYR A 56 -3.31 33.59 13.15
C TYR A 56 -3.64 35.05 12.80
N ALA A 57 -4.04 35.30 11.56
CA ALA A 57 -4.16 36.66 11.04
C ALA A 57 -2.86 37.48 11.28
N ALA A 58 -2.99 38.68 11.85
CA ALA A 58 -1.89 39.56 12.25
C ALA A 58 -1.35 39.26 13.67
N GLU A 59 -1.81 38.20 14.34
CA GLU A 59 -1.30 37.78 15.65
C GLU A 59 -0.25 36.65 15.50
N MET A 60 0.68 36.60 16.46
CA MET A 60 1.56 35.45 16.68
C MET A 60 1.20 34.79 18.00
N TRP A 61 1.15 33.47 18.06
CA TRP A 61 0.84 32.69 19.27
C TRP A 61 2.00 31.76 19.58
N THR A 62 2.62 31.89 20.76
CA THR A 62 3.73 31.05 21.19
C THR A 62 3.31 30.17 22.35
N ILE A 63 3.69 28.90 22.32
CA ILE A 63 3.27 27.89 23.31
C ILE A 63 4.51 27.20 23.88
N ASP A 64 4.59 27.08 25.20
CA ASP A 64 5.63 26.28 25.88
C ASP A 64 5.12 24.91 26.37
N GLU A 65 6.04 24.06 26.79
CA GLU A 65 5.75 22.71 27.31
C GLU A 65 4.92 22.71 28.60
N ASP A 66 5.00 23.78 29.41
CA ASP A 66 4.16 24.01 30.59
C ASP A 66 2.73 24.46 30.26
N GLY A 67 2.41 24.54 28.97
CA GLY A 67 1.09 24.95 28.48
C GLY A 67 0.80 26.43 28.65
N LYS A 68 1.80 27.29 28.86
CA LYS A 68 1.61 28.74 28.75
C LYS A 68 1.53 29.12 27.28
N VAL A 69 0.43 29.78 26.92
CA VAL A 69 0.22 30.37 25.60
C VAL A 69 0.40 31.88 25.72
N ASN A 70 1.27 32.48 24.92
CA ASN A 70 1.38 33.92 24.79
C ASN A 70 0.81 34.33 23.43
N ILE A 71 -0.11 35.30 23.45
CA ILE A 71 -0.70 35.92 22.27
C ILE A 71 -0.04 37.27 22.07
N TRP A 72 0.56 37.45 20.91
CA TRP A 72 1.26 38.65 20.49
C TRP A 72 0.39 39.37 19.44
N PRO A 73 -0.39 40.39 19.85
CA PRO A 73 -1.21 41.15 18.92
C PRO A 73 -0.34 42.03 18.00
N PRO A 74 -0.89 42.51 16.87
CA PRO A 74 -0.22 43.54 16.07
C PRO A 74 -0.13 44.85 16.86
N ASP A 75 0.96 45.60 16.66
CA ASP A 75 1.13 46.96 17.17
C ASP A 75 0.56 48.01 16.19
N GLU A 76 0.91 49.28 16.36
CA GLU A 76 0.51 50.38 15.47
C GLU A 76 1.00 50.21 14.02
N THR A 77 2.05 49.41 13.79
CA THR A 77 2.57 49.08 12.45
C THR A 77 1.76 47.97 11.75
N GLY A 78 0.82 47.36 12.47
CA GLY A 78 -0.01 46.25 11.98
C GLY A 78 0.65 44.88 12.06
N SER A 79 1.81 44.78 12.73
CA SER A 79 2.56 43.52 12.90
C SER A 79 3.02 43.35 14.35
N PRO A 80 3.10 42.12 14.88
CA PRO A 80 3.48 41.89 16.27
C PRO A 80 4.98 42.09 16.47
N ILE A 81 5.41 42.65 17.61
CA ILE A 81 6.84 42.84 17.95
C ILE A 81 7.22 42.14 19.27
N LEU A 82 8.47 41.74 19.44
CA LEU A 82 8.92 41.02 20.64
C LEU A 82 9.01 41.90 21.90
N GLN A 83 9.13 43.22 21.75
CA GLN A 83 9.26 44.17 22.86
C GLN A 83 7.94 44.34 23.64
N GLN A 84 6.79 44.07 23.02
CA GLN A 84 5.49 44.23 23.66
C GLN A 84 5.25 43.20 24.78
N THR A 85 4.23 43.47 25.61
CA THR A 85 3.76 42.51 26.62
C THR A 85 2.67 41.63 25.98
N PRO A 86 2.86 40.30 25.89
CA PRO A 86 1.85 39.42 25.34
C PRO A 86 0.70 39.19 26.32
N ASN A 87 -0.45 38.79 25.78
CA ASN A 87 -1.53 38.26 26.61
C ASN A 87 -1.28 36.78 26.90
N SER A 88 -1.22 36.40 28.18
CA SER A 88 -0.93 35.03 28.57
C SER A 88 -2.19 34.23 28.93
N PHE A 89 -2.23 32.96 28.52
CA PHE A 89 -3.26 31.99 28.85
C PHE A 89 -2.63 30.63 29.19
N ARG A 90 -3.39 29.71 29.79
CA ARG A 90 -2.92 28.35 30.09
C ARG A 90 -3.79 27.28 29.44
N ILE A 91 -3.13 26.36 28.76
CA ILE A 91 -3.68 25.09 28.26
C ILE A 91 -3.09 23.93 29.09
N PRO A 92 -3.58 22.68 28.91
CA PRO A 92 -2.99 21.53 29.58
C PRO A 92 -1.48 21.40 29.31
N LYS A 93 -0.73 21.08 30.36
CA LYS A 93 0.71 20.83 30.28
C LYS A 93 1.03 19.62 29.41
N ASN A 94 2.22 19.60 28.80
CA ASN A 94 2.75 18.46 28.05
C ASN A 94 1.82 17.96 26.93
N HIS A 95 1.13 18.87 26.25
CA HIS A 95 0.26 18.52 25.13
C HIS A 95 1.08 17.89 23.98
N ASN A 96 0.55 16.81 23.39
CA ASN A 96 1.23 16.03 22.36
C ASN A 96 1.22 16.74 21.00
N CYS A 97 0.11 17.39 20.68
CA CYS A 97 -0.13 18.00 19.38
C CYS A 97 -1.08 19.19 19.51
N SER A 98 -0.92 20.19 18.65
CA SER A 98 -1.86 21.29 18.52
C SER A 98 -1.96 21.77 17.08
N ILE A 99 -3.11 22.35 16.71
CA ILE A 99 -3.37 22.93 15.40
C ILE A 99 -4.30 24.14 15.54
N VAL A 100 -4.06 25.17 14.73
CA VAL A 100 -4.93 26.34 14.62
C VAL A 100 -5.87 26.17 13.44
N VAL A 101 -7.18 26.32 13.69
CA VAL A 101 -8.24 26.16 12.69
C VAL A 101 -9.19 27.35 12.78
N GLY A 102 -9.02 28.33 11.89
CA GLY A 102 -9.62 29.64 12.05
C GLY A 102 -9.27 30.23 13.42
N ASN A 103 -10.25 30.83 14.11
CA ASN A 103 -10.05 31.44 15.43
C ASN A 103 -9.94 30.43 16.61
N LYS A 104 -9.69 29.15 16.36
CA LYS A 104 -9.67 28.10 17.38
C LYS A 104 -8.33 27.40 17.44
N LEU A 105 -7.82 27.23 18.65
CA LEU A 105 -6.68 26.38 18.97
C LEU A 105 -7.18 25.02 19.46
N TRP A 106 -6.88 23.98 18.70
CA TRP A 106 -7.14 22.59 19.07
C TRP A 106 -5.89 22.02 19.71
N VAL A 107 -6.04 21.44 20.90
CA VAL A 107 -4.93 20.94 21.71
C VAL A 107 -5.23 19.51 22.12
N ALA A 108 -4.35 18.59 21.74
CA ALA A 108 -4.43 17.20 22.14
C ALA A 108 -3.45 16.89 23.27
N ASN A 109 -3.92 16.24 24.33
CA ASN A 109 -3.13 15.75 25.45
C ASN A 109 -3.53 14.29 25.75
N GLY A 110 -2.62 13.36 25.52
CA GLY A 110 -2.90 11.93 25.48
C GLY A 110 -3.97 11.62 24.44
N LYS A 111 -5.14 11.17 24.89
CA LYS A 111 -6.31 10.87 24.04
C LYS A 111 -7.32 12.01 23.95
N ASP A 112 -7.19 13.01 24.82
CA ASP A 112 -8.15 14.09 24.98
C ASP A 112 -7.81 15.24 24.04
N ILE A 113 -8.81 15.72 23.31
CA ILE A 113 -8.71 16.86 22.41
C ILE A 113 -9.59 17.97 22.98
N ARG A 114 -8.98 19.10 23.33
CA ARG A 114 -9.65 20.30 23.83
C ARG A 114 -9.60 21.40 22.79
N ILE A 115 -10.64 22.23 22.77
CA ILE A 115 -10.81 23.30 21.80
C ILE A 115 -10.92 24.62 22.55
N PHE A 116 -10.09 25.57 22.17
CA PHE A 116 -10.02 26.90 22.75
C PHE A 116 -10.31 27.93 21.66
N GLN A 117 -11.34 28.74 21.82
CA GLN A 117 -11.69 29.80 20.88
C GLN A 117 -11.09 31.13 21.32
N ARG A 118 -10.43 31.82 20.39
CA ARG A 118 -9.95 33.19 20.58
C ARG A 118 -11.16 34.12 20.74
N SER A 119 -11.27 34.79 21.89
CA SER A 119 -12.35 35.75 22.16
C SER A 119 -11.95 37.16 21.72
N PRO A 120 -12.77 37.89 20.97
CA PRO A 120 -12.53 39.31 20.72
C PRO A 120 -12.66 40.17 22.00
N GLU A 121 -13.55 39.75 22.91
CA GLU A 121 -13.90 40.49 24.13
C GLU A 121 -12.94 40.22 25.29
N HIS A 122 -12.42 38.99 25.37
CA HIS A 122 -11.41 38.61 26.33
C HIS A 122 -10.08 38.52 25.59
N LEU A 123 -9.04 39.20 26.06
CA LEU A 123 -7.69 39.23 25.46
C LEU A 123 -6.98 37.85 25.44
N GLY A 124 -7.70 36.72 25.51
CA GLY A 124 -7.21 35.35 25.53
C GLY A 124 -8.15 34.35 24.85
N PHE A 125 -8.17 33.13 25.40
CA PHE A 125 -8.95 32.00 24.90
C PHE A 125 -10.08 31.60 25.86
N VAL A 126 -11.17 31.07 25.31
CA VAL A 126 -12.27 30.47 26.06
C VAL A 126 -12.45 29.01 25.62
N PRO A 127 -12.59 28.04 26.56
CA PRO A 127 -12.91 26.65 26.21
C PRO A 127 -14.24 26.57 25.47
N VAL A 128 -14.28 25.85 24.35
CA VAL A 128 -15.50 25.69 23.53
C VAL A 128 -16.41 24.61 24.10
N LEU A 129 -15.83 23.54 24.63
CA LEU A 129 -16.54 22.38 25.15
C LEU A 129 -16.21 22.18 26.64
N ALA A 130 -17.21 21.75 27.41
CA ALA A 130 -17.02 21.41 28.82
C ALA A 130 -16.21 20.11 28.99
N GLN A 131 -16.39 19.15 28.08
CA GLN A 131 -15.66 17.89 28.05
C GLN A 131 -14.72 17.83 26.85
N ALA A 132 -13.58 17.18 27.02
CA ALA A 132 -12.66 16.93 25.92
C ALA A 132 -13.26 15.91 24.96
N LEU A 133 -12.94 16.05 23.67
CA LEU A 133 -13.25 15.05 22.67
C LEU A 133 -12.25 13.90 22.79
N SER A 134 -12.73 12.66 22.77
CA SER A 134 -11.89 11.49 22.67
C SER A 134 -12.70 10.34 22.07
N HIS A 135 -12.01 9.32 21.56
CA HIS A 135 -12.66 8.14 21.01
C HIS A 135 -12.08 6.87 21.65
N PRO A 136 -12.90 5.94 22.19
CA PRO A 136 -12.41 4.80 22.97
C PRO A 136 -11.55 3.84 22.14
N ASN A 137 -11.84 3.71 20.85
CA ASN A 137 -11.11 2.82 19.93
C ASN A 137 -9.83 3.42 19.35
N ALA A 138 -9.43 4.64 19.76
CA ALA A 138 -8.24 5.31 19.26
C ALA A 138 -7.15 5.41 20.33
N GLY A 139 -5.89 5.37 19.88
CA GLY A 139 -4.71 5.57 20.70
C GLY A 139 -4.50 7.04 21.09
N GLU A 140 -3.32 7.35 21.60
CA GLU A 140 -2.93 8.73 21.89
C GLU A 140 -2.78 9.52 20.59
N VAL A 141 -3.20 10.78 20.61
CA VAL A 141 -3.09 11.68 19.48
C VAL A 141 -1.64 12.14 19.34
N THR A 142 -1.09 12.01 18.14
CA THR A 142 0.30 12.34 17.82
C THR A 142 0.41 13.49 16.82
N ALA A 143 -0.60 13.65 15.97
CA ALA A 143 -0.58 14.62 14.88
C ALA A 143 -1.98 15.13 14.56
N ALA A 144 -2.07 16.30 13.94
CA ALA A 144 -3.31 16.88 13.49
C ALA A 144 -3.11 17.59 12.15
N ALA A 145 -4.12 17.53 11.28
CA ALA A 145 -4.10 18.20 9.99
C ALA A 145 -5.52 18.57 9.52
N MET A 146 -5.58 19.48 8.56
CA MET A 146 -6.76 19.74 7.74
C MET A 146 -6.40 19.52 6.28
N ILE A 147 -7.35 19.02 5.51
CA ILE A 147 -7.26 18.94 4.06
C ILE A 147 -7.96 20.20 3.50
N PRO A 148 -7.27 21.05 2.70
CA PRO A 148 -7.85 22.27 2.15
C PRO A 148 -9.21 22.08 1.48
N SER A 149 -9.39 21.04 0.67
CA SER A 149 -10.67 20.76 -0.01
C SER A 149 -11.77 20.19 0.89
N GLN A 150 -11.47 19.91 2.16
CA GLN A 150 -12.43 19.45 3.16
C GLN A 150 -12.36 20.31 4.44
N PRO A 151 -12.64 21.62 4.35
CA PRO A 151 -12.38 22.60 5.43
C PRO A 151 -13.27 22.43 6.67
N ASP A 152 -14.33 21.61 6.54
CA ASP A 152 -15.24 21.25 7.63
C ASP A 152 -14.75 20.07 8.48
N ARG A 153 -13.59 19.47 8.14
CA ARG A 153 -13.06 18.27 8.80
C ARG A 153 -11.67 18.51 9.38
N ILE A 154 -11.43 17.97 10.57
CA ILE A 154 -10.13 17.96 11.22
C ILE A 154 -9.71 16.52 11.48
N TYR A 155 -8.50 16.20 11.08
CA TYR A 155 -7.93 14.86 11.12
C TYR A 155 -6.92 14.78 12.27
N PHE A 156 -7.07 13.79 13.14
CA PHE A 156 -6.14 13.50 14.23
C PHE A 156 -5.53 12.12 14.03
N GLY A 157 -4.21 12.09 13.87
CA GLY A 157 -3.41 10.87 13.76
C GLY A 157 -3.08 10.33 15.14
N HIS A 158 -3.07 9.00 15.26
CA HIS A 158 -2.85 8.31 16.52
C HIS A 158 -1.61 7.41 16.52
N ASN A 159 -1.10 7.13 17.72
CA ASN A 159 0.06 6.27 17.92
C ASN A 159 -0.15 4.80 17.51
N ASP A 160 -1.40 4.38 17.32
CA ASP A 160 -1.83 3.03 16.93
C ASP A 160 -2.22 2.92 15.45
N GLY A 161 -1.82 3.89 14.62
CA GLY A 161 -2.01 3.86 13.16
C GLY A 161 -3.43 4.19 12.71
N LYS A 162 -4.26 4.74 13.60
CA LYS A 162 -5.61 5.22 13.28
C LYS A 162 -5.64 6.73 13.02
N VAL A 163 -6.66 7.16 12.30
CA VAL A 163 -7.02 8.58 12.15
C VAL A 163 -8.46 8.76 12.61
N SER A 164 -8.67 9.64 13.60
CA SER A 164 -10.02 10.10 13.96
C SER A 164 -10.34 11.41 13.23
N VAL A 165 -11.57 11.54 12.77
CA VAL A 165 -12.05 12.70 12.00
C VAL A 165 -13.16 13.36 12.78
N TYR A 166 -13.04 14.67 13.01
CA TYR A 166 -14.06 15.47 13.68
C TYR A 166 -14.58 16.58 12.79
N SER A 167 -15.87 16.88 12.95
CA SER A 167 -16.53 18.00 12.32
C SER A 167 -16.10 19.32 12.97
N ARG A 168 -15.78 20.32 12.15
CA ARG A 168 -15.46 21.67 12.62
C ARG A 168 -16.69 22.43 13.13
N LYS A 169 -17.89 22.06 12.67
CA LYS A 169 -19.13 22.80 12.92
C LYS A 169 -19.76 22.47 14.28
N ASP A 170 -19.92 21.19 14.55
CA ASP A 170 -20.61 20.66 15.74
C ASP A 170 -19.70 19.78 16.61
N TYR A 171 -18.44 19.61 16.24
CA TYR A 171 -17.44 18.83 16.99
C TYR A 171 -17.76 17.34 17.11
N SER A 172 -18.68 16.83 16.29
CA SER A 172 -19.04 15.41 16.27
C SER A 172 -17.92 14.56 15.65
N CYS A 173 -17.74 13.33 16.14
CA CYS A 173 -16.79 12.38 15.54
C CYS A 173 -17.42 11.80 14.28
N LEU A 174 -16.84 12.12 13.12
CA LEU A 174 -17.30 11.67 11.81
C LEU A 174 -16.83 10.24 11.50
N GLY A 175 -15.77 9.77 12.15
CA GLY A 175 -15.30 8.40 12.03
C GLY A 175 -13.89 8.19 12.56
N VAL A 176 -13.53 6.91 12.74
CA VAL A 176 -12.18 6.47 13.08
C VAL A 176 -11.75 5.39 12.10
N VAL A 177 -10.67 5.66 11.36
CA VAL A 177 -10.19 4.79 10.29
C VAL A 177 -8.83 4.22 10.68
N SER A 178 -8.67 2.90 10.62
CA SER A 178 -7.37 2.25 10.76
C SER A 178 -6.66 2.29 9.41
N VAL A 179 -5.65 3.15 9.27
CA VAL A 179 -4.93 3.34 8.01
C VAL A 179 -3.61 2.56 7.97
N SER A 180 -3.03 2.28 9.13
CA SER A 180 -1.77 1.53 9.25
C SER A 180 -1.73 0.76 10.58
N VAL A 181 -0.75 -0.14 10.70
CA VAL A 181 -0.36 -0.77 11.97
C VAL A 181 0.77 -0.01 12.67
N TYR A 182 1.37 0.96 11.98
CA TYR A 182 2.50 1.76 12.47
C TYR A 182 2.04 3.07 13.08
N LYS A 183 2.84 3.62 14.01
CA LYS A 183 2.57 4.92 14.63
C LYS A 183 2.61 6.03 13.59
N ILE A 184 1.54 6.83 13.54
CA ILE A 184 1.53 8.08 12.79
C ILE A 184 2.34 9.10 13.60
N SER A 185 3.37 9.67 12.98
CA SER A 185 4.25 10.66 13.61
C SER A 185 3.84 12.07 13.26
N CYS A 186 3.39 12.30 12.03
CA CYS A 186 2.96 13.60 11.55
C CYS A 186 1.86 13.46 10.48
N LEU A 187 1.05 14.49 10.33
CA LEU A 187 0.01 14.61 9.31
C LEU A 187 0.12 15.99 8.65
N ALA A 188 -0.23 16.05 7.37
CA ALA A 188 -0.42 17.30 6.65
C ALA A 188 -1.50 17.14 5.57
N GLY A 189 -2.23 18.19 5.25
CA GLY A 189 -3.12 18.21 4.08
C GLY A 189 -2.51 19.01 2.96
N ALA A 190 -2.33 18.39 1.80
CA ALA A 190 -1.82 19.01 0.58
C ALA A 190 -2.82 18.77 -0.55
N GLY A 191 -3.34 19.86 -1.12
CA GLY A 191 -4.43 19.80 -2.10
C GLY A 191 -5.65 19.05 -1.56
N ASP A 192 -5.99 17.94 -2.19
CA ASP A 192 -7.13 17.11 -1.83
C ASP A 192 -6.80 15.92 -0.91
N TYR A 193 -5.52 15.74 -0.57
CA TYR A 193 -5.06 14.51 0.06
C TYR A 193 -4.52 14.72 1.47
N LEU A 194 -4.68 13.68 2.30
CA LEU A 194 -4.05 13.58 3.61
C LEU A 194 -2.71 12.86 3.48
N TRP A 195 -1.63 13.55 3.84
CA TRP A 195 -0.29 13.00 3.93
C TRP A 195 -0.02 12.54 5.36
N ALA A 196 0.41 11.29 5.52
CA ALA A 196 0.77 10.73 6.81
C ALA A 196 2.21 10.23 6.82
N GLY A 197 3.02 10.75 7.73
CA GLY A 197 4.37 10.28 7.99
C GLY A 197 4.38 9.31 9.17
N TYR A 198 5.10 8.20 9.02
CA TYR A 198 5.15 7.13 10.01
C TYR A 198 6.48 7.07 10.76
N ASN A 199 6.48 6.37 11.89
CA ASN A 199 7.70 6.04 12.63
C ASN A 199 8.64 5.09 11.87
N THR A 200 8.20 4.52 10.75
CA THR A 200 9.01 3.67 9.86
C THR A 200 9.79 4.46 8.80
N GLY A 201 9.60 5.79 8.72
CA GLY A 201 10.17 6.61 7.64
C GLY A 201 9.36 6.61 6.35
N MET A 202 8.25 5.87 6.31
CA MET A 202 7.30 5.89 5.20
C MET A 202 6.44 7.15 5.22
N ILE A 203 6.08 7.62 4.02
CA ILE A 203 4.97 8.56 3.80
C ILE A 203 3.90 7.84 2.99
N TYR A 204 2.64 8.01 3.40
CA TYR A 204 1.47 7.59 2.64
C TYR A 204 0.60 8.79 2.33
N VAL A 205 0.04 8.82 1.13
CA VAL A 205 -0.93 9.82 0.68
C VAL A 205 -2.29 9.16 0.52
N TYR A 206 -3.29 9.66 1.24
CA TYR A 206 -4.63 9.10 1.29
C TYR A 206 -5.65 10.02 0.61
N ASP A 207 -6.47 9.42 -0.24
CA ASP A 207 -7.78 9.95 -0.59
C ASP A 207 -8.80 9.50 0.47
N THR A 208 -9.35 10.49 1.16
CA THR A 208 -10.27 10.33 2.30
C THR A 208 -11.74 10.47 1.90
N THR A 209 -12.02 10.72 0.61
CA THR A 209 -13.39 10.89 0.10
C THR A 209 -14.14 9.56 -0.05
N GLN A 210 -13.41 8.46 -0.18
CA GLN A 210 -13.95 7.11 -0.37
C GLN A 210 -13.87 6.30 0.93
N THR A 211 -14.76 5.31 1.11
CA THR A 211 -14.70 4.36 2.24
C THR A 211 -14.68 2.92 1.71
N PRO A 212 -13.63 2.13 1.98
CA PRO A 212 -12.41 2.47 2.72
C PRO A 212 -11.56 3.53 2.00
N TRP A 213 -10.71 4.26 2.76
CA TRP A 213 -9.78 5.23 2.19
C TRP A 213 -8.84 4.56 1.18
N GLN A 214 -8.55 5.27 0.09
CA GLN A 214 -7.65 4.80 -0.95
C GLN A 214 -6.24 5.36 -0.69
N VAL A 215 -5.22 4.50 -0.76
CA VAL A 215 -3.82 4.94 -0.81
C VAL A 215 -3.54 5.37 -2.24
N LYS A 216 -3.21 6.66 -2.44
CA LYS A 216 -2.79 7.19 -3.73
C LYS A 216 -1.33 6.87 -4.01
N LYS A 217 -0.49 6.98 -2.98
CA LYS A 217 0.95 6.72 -3.08
C LYS A 217 1.55 6.38 -1.72
N ASP A 218 2.54 5.50 -1.69
CA ASP A 218 3.38 5.23 -0.53
C ASP A 218 4.85 5.05 -0.93
N TRP A 219 5.78 5.56 -0.11
CA TRP A 219 7.22 5.40 -0.35
C TRP A 219 8.03 5.60 0.93
N HIS A 220 9.27 5.08 0.92
CA HIS A 220 10.26 5.33 1.96
C HIS A 220 10.85 6.74 1.78
N ALA A 221 10.22 7.74 2.41
CA ALA A 221 10.72 9.11 2.39
C ALA A 221 12.05 9.24 3.16
N HIS A 222 12.19 8.54 4.28
CA HIS A 222 13.41 8.52 5.09
C HIS A 222 13.88 7.08 5.29
N ALA A 223 15.09 6.77 4.81
CA ALA A 223 15.62 5.40 4.75
C ALA A 223 15.98 4.83 6.14
N ASN A 224 16.27 3.53 6.20
CA ASN A 224 16.74 2.82 7.40
C ASN A 224 15.80 2.90 8.60
N GLY A 225 14.50 3.04 8.35
CA GLY A 225 13.50 3.10 9.42
C GLY A 225 13.51 4.42 10.21
N ASN A 226 14.17 5.47 9.72
CA ASN A 226 14.20 6.77 10.39
C ASN A 226 12.80 7.41 10.39
N PRO A 227 12.18 7.67 11.56
CA PRO A 227 10.87 8.28 11.63
C PRO A 227 10.75 9.59 10.84
N VAL A 228 9.59 9.78 10.18
CA VAL A 228 9.22 11.09 9.63
C VAL A 228 8.83 11.99 10.79
N GLY A 229 9.68 12.96 11.12
CA GLY A 229 9.50 13.87 12.25
C GLY A 229 8.50 14.99 11.98
N ALA A 230 8.47 15.51 10.74
CA ALA A 230 7.51 16.53 10.34
C ALA A 230 7.23 16.46 8.83
N ILE A 231 6.02 16.87 8.44
CA ILE A 231 5.64 17.18 7.06
C ILE A 231 5.11 18.61 7.05
N HIS A 232 5.60 19.43 6.13
CA HIS A 232 5.18 20.81 5.95
C HIS A 232 4.80 21.05 4.49
N VAL A 233 3.66 21.71 4.27
CA VAL A 233 3.20 22.06 2.93
C VAL A 233 3.50 23.52 2.71
N ASP A 234 4.41 23.83 1.79
CA ASP A 234 4.66 25.20 1.36
C ASP A 234 3.53 25.61 0.41
N ARG A 235 2.52 26.27 0.96
CA ARG A 235 1.40 26.78 0.17
C ARG A 235 1.84 27.92 -0.75
N SER A 236 2.88 28.67 -0.36
CA SER A 236 3.35 29.84 -1.11
C SER A 236 4.08 29.49 -2.39
N SER A 237 4.66 28.29 -2.47
CA SER A 237 5.31 27.81 -3.67
C SER A 237 4.36 27.75 -4.87
N LEU A 238 3.05 27.62 -4.66
CA LEU A 238 2.11 27.51 -5.78
C LEU A 238 2.00 28.80 -6.58
N TRP A 239 2.10 29.97 -5.93
CA TRP A 239 2.10 31.26 -6.65
C TRP A 239 3.51 31.84 -6.86
N LYS A 240 4.50 31.44 -6.05
CA LYS A 240 5.91 31.86 -6.22
C LYS A 240 6.68 31.01 -7.25
N MET A 241 6.32 29.74 -7.40
CA MET A 241 7.06 28.74 -8.18
C MET A 241 6.18 27.87 -9.08
N ASP A 242 4.88 28.17 -9.16
CA ASP A 242 3.92 27.44 -9.99
C ASP A 242 3.82 25.93 -9.69
N ARG A 243 4.08 25.54 -8.43
CA ARG A 243 4.04 24.16 -7.94
C ARG A 243 3.69 24.09 -6.46
N LEU A 244 2.96 23.08 -6.00
CA LEU A 244 2.75 22.84 -4.57
C LEU A 244 3.88 21.97 -4.02
N GLN A 245 4.67 22.48 -3.07
CA GLN A 245 5.77 21.70 -2.49
C GLN A 245 5.40 21.15 -1.11
N VAL A 246 5.76 19.90 -0.89
CA VAL A 246 5.67 19.27 0.43
C VAL A 246 7.08 18.92 0.89
N ALA A 247 7.49 19.44 2.05
CA ALA A 247 8.76 19.12 2.68
C ALA A 247 8.56 18.08 3.78
N SER A 248 9.42 17.07 3.86
CA SER A 248 9.48 16.16 5.00
C SER A 248 10.84 16.25 5.69
N LEU A 249 10.83 16.22 7.02
CA LEU A 249 12.01 16.16 7.87
C LEU A 249 12.01 14.84 8.62
N GLY A 250 13.11 14.10 8.56
CA GLY A 250 13.27 12.85 9.30
C GLY A 250 14.22 13.00 10.48
N THR A 251 14.27 11.97 11.33
CA THR A 251 15.28 11.85 12.38
C THR A 251 16.69 11.65 11.83
N ASP A 252 16.81 11.37 10.53
CA ASP A 252 18.06 11.42 9.78
C ASP A 252 18.59 12.85 9.60
N SER A 253 17.87 13.87 10.09
CA SER A 253 18.19 15.29 9.95
C SER A 253 18.25 15.75 8.48
N VAL A 254 17.60 15.02 7.58
CA VAL A 254 17.53 15.35 6.16
C VAL A 254 16.15 15.92 5.85
N ILE A 255 16.13 17.03 5.11
CA ILE A 255 14.92 17.57 4.49
C ILE A 255 14.81 17.04 3.08
N ARG A 256 13.62 16.56 2.71
CA ARG A 256 13.29 16.14 1.33
C ARG A 256 12.07 16.89 0.84
N ILE A 257 12.04 17.16 -0.47
CA ILE A 257 10.99 17.94 -1.12
C ILE A 257 10.25 17.04 -2.10
N TRP A 258 8.93 17.12 -2.08
CA TRP A 258 8.01 16.30 -2.85
C TRP A 258 7.02 17.18 -3.61
N ASP A 259 6.50 16.67 -4.72
CA ASP A 259 5.38 17.29 -5.41
C ASP A 259 4.08 17.05 -4.62
N GLY A 260 3.49 18.12 -4.11
CA GLY A 260 2.23 18.09 -3.36
C GLY A 260 1.00 17.88 -4.22
N MET A 261 1.09 18.06 -5.55
CA MET A 261 -0.01 17.80 -6.48
C MET A 261 -0.01 16.36 -6.98
N LEU A 262 1.10 15.62 -6.81
CA LEU A 262 1.30 14.28 -7.36
C LEU A 262 1.02 14.26 -8.88
N LYS A 263 1.58 15.20 -9.64
CA LYS A 263 1.27 15.43 -11.05
C LYS A 263 1.36 14.15 -11.87
N ASP A 264 2.46 13.42 -11.75
CA ASP A 264 2.69 12.21 -12.54
C ASP A 264 1.67 11.11 -12.17
N ASP A 265 1.38 10.92 -10.88
CA ASP A 265 0.38 9.95 -10.41
C ASP A 265 -1.04 10.35 -10.86
N TRP A 266 -1.35 11.64 -10.87
CA TRP A 266 -2.63 12.17 -11.31
C TRP A 266 -2.82 11.98 -12.82
N LEU A 267 -1.82 12.34 -13.63
CA LEU A 267 -1.86 12.17 -15.09
C LEU A 267 -1.95 10.69 -15.47
N GLU A 268 -1.20 9.82 -14.79
CA GLU A 268 -1.29 8.38 -15.01
C GLU A 268 -2.71 7.85 -14.74
N GLN A 269 -3.31 8.26 -13.63
CA GLN A 269 -4.67 7.85 -13.29
C GLN A 269 -5.69 8.39 -14.29
N ASP A 270 -5.61 9.66 -14.66
CA ASP A 270 -6.53 10.27 -15.63
C ASP A 270 -6.41 9.56 -17.00
N MET A 271 -5.20 9.23 -17.44
CA MET A 271 -4.98 8.42 -18.64
C MET A 271 -5.56 7.01 -18.53
N GLN A 272 -5.51 6.37 -17.35
CA GLN A 272 -6.14 5.06 -17.12
C GLN A 272 -7.67 5.14 -17.16
N GLU A 273 -8.26 6.19 -16.60
CA GLU A 273 -9.71 6.40 -16.60
C GLU A 273 -10.28 6.66 -17.99
N HIS A 274 -9.45 7.21 -18.91
CA HIS A 274 -9.80 7.47 -20.30
C HIS A 274 -9.17 6.47 -21.29
N ASP A 275 -8.75 5.29 -20.82
CA ASP A 275 -8.06 4.30 -21.67
C ASP A 275 -8.89 3.82 -22.87
N LEU A 276 -10.22 3.82 -22.76
CA LEU A 276 -11.16 3.53 -23.85
C LEU A 276 -11.05 4.51 -25.03
N GLU A 277 -10.59 5.73 -24.80
CA GLU A 277 -10.48 6.76 -25.85
C GLU A 277 -9.27 6.56 -26.74
N PHE A 278 -8.26 5.80 -26.30
CA PHE A 278 -7.05 5.55 -27.09
C PHE A 278 -6.63 4.08 -27.19
N CYS A 279 -7.28 3.17 -26.48
CA CYS A 279 -7.03 1.74 -26.58
C CYS A 279 -8.18 1.00 -27.27
N ASP A 280 -7.82 -0.04 -28.01
CA ASP A 280 -8.73 -1.11 -28.39
C ASP A 280 -8.56 -2.28 -27.43
N PHE A 281 -9.63 -3.03 -27.16
CA PHE A 281 -9.61 -4.10 -26.17
C PHE A 281 -10.15 -5.41 -26.74
N ARG A 282 -9.54 -6.51 -26.30
CA ARG A 282 -10.01 -7.88 -26.55
C ARG A 282 -9.90 -8.72 -25.30
N GLU A 283 -10.59 -9.84 -25.29
CA GLU A 283 -10.57 -10.79 -24.17
C GLU A 283 -9.65 -11.97 -24.47
N VAL A 284 -8.90 -12.41 -23.46
CA VAL A 284 -8.01 -13.57 -23.48
C VAL A 284 -8.31 -14.43 -22.27
N SER A 285 -8.52 -15.71 -22.51
CA SER A 285 -8.83 -16.69 -21.47
C SER A 285 -7.56 -17.30 -20.88
N ALA A 286 -7.52 -17.48 -19.57
CA ALA A 286 -6.39 -18.10 -18.88
C ALA A 286 -6.84 -19.14 -17.85
N THR A 287 -6.25 -20.33 -17.89
CA THR A 287 -6.40 -21.37 -16.85
C THR A 287 -5.13 -21.41 -16.01
N ILE A 288 -5.29 -21.21 -14.69
CA ILE A 288 -4.19 -21.28 -13.73
C ILE A 288 -4.46 -22.43 -12.77
N MET A 289 -3.51 -23.36 -12.68
CA MET A 289 -3.50 -24.48 -11.74
C MET A 289 -2.40 -24.27 -10.71
N THR A 290 -2.70 -24.56 -9.45
CA THR A 290 -1.71 -24.65 -8.38
C THR A 290 -1.83 -25.98 -7.66
N TRP A 291 -0.71 -26.64 -7.41
CA TRP A 291 -0.70 -27.94 -6.75
C TRP A 291 0.60 -28.20 -5.97
N ASN A 292 0.49 -28.33 -4.65
CA ASN A 292 1.53 -28.96 -3.86
C ASN A 292 1.52 -30.47 -4.16
N ALA A 293 2.50 -30.91 -4.93
CA ALA A 293 2.54 -32.26 -5.48
C ALA A 293 3.20 -33.27 -4.55
N GLY A 294 3.78 -32.87 -3.41
CA GLY A 294 4.37 -33.82 -2.44
C GLY A 294 5.34 -34.83 -3.07
N ALA A 295 6.19 -34.37 -3.98
CA ALA A 295 7.16 -35.13 -4.78
C ALA A 295 6.57 -36.20 -5.73
N VAL A 296 5.27 -36.11 -6.03
CA VAL A 296 4.58 -37.00 -6.98
C VAL A 296 5.19 -36.89 -8.38
N LYS A 297 5.29 -38.05 -9.04
CA LYS A 297 5.71 -38.16 -10.45
C LYS A 297 4.47 -38.24 -11.36
N PRO A 298 4.53 -37.77 -12.62
CA PRO A 298 3.42 -37.85 -13.56
C PRO A 298 2.84 -39.26 -13.72
N THR A 299 3.70 -40.28 -13.71
CA THR A 299 3.31 -41.69 -13.85
C THR A 299 2.40 -42.19 -12.73
N SER A 300 2.31 -41.49 -11.61
CA SER A 300 1.44 -41.83 -10.49
C SER A 300 -0.04 -41.52 -10.80
N LEU A 301 -0.31 -40.63 -11.76
CA LEU A 301 -1.67 -40.34 -12.24
C LEU A 301 -2.22 -41.47 -13.10
N SER A 302 -1.33 -42.21 -13.78
CA SER A 302 -1.67 -43.32 -14.68
C SER A 302 -1.77 -44.68 -14.00
N GLY A 303 -1.67 -44.79 -12.66
CA GLY A 303 -1.67 -46.10 -11.99
C GLY A 303 -2.03 -46.12 -10.50
N ARG A 304 -2.87 -47.11 -10.16
CA ARG A 304 -3.23 -47.69 -8.85
C ARG A 304 -4.47 -47.22 -8.08
N PHE A 305 -5.08 -46.04 -8.32
CA PHE A 305 -6.15 -45.61 -7.39
C PHE A 305 -7.52 -45.21 -7.97
N GLU A 306 -7.68 -44.70 -9.21
CA GLU A 306 -8.99 -44.50 -9.85
C GLU A 306 -8.83 -43.90 -11.27
N GLU A 307 -9.78 -44.16 -12.17
CA GLU A 307 -9.85 -43.55 -13.53
C GLU A 307 -9.96 -42.01 -13.48
N GLN A 308 -10.41 -41.48 -12.34
CA GLN A 308 -10.59 -40.05 -12.08
C GLN A 308 -9.26 -39.27 -12.00
N ASP A 309 -8.19 -39.85 -11.44
CA ASP A 309 -6.88 -39.19 -11.36
C ASP A 309 -6.25 -39.04 -12.77
N GLY A 310 -6.44 -40.04 -13.63
CA GLY A 310 -5.91 -40.04 -15.00
C GLY A 310 -6.61 -39.06 -15.93
N SER A 311 -7.89 -38.73 -15.67
CA SER A 311 -8.68 -37.77 -16.44
C SER A 311 -8.52 -36.31 -15.96
N PHE A 312 -7.79 -36.08 -14.87
CA PHE A 312 -7.60 -34.74 -14.28
C PHE A 312 -7.17 -33.68 -15.30
N PHE A 313 -6.13 -33.94 -16.10
CA PHE A 313 -5.65 -32.95 -17.06
C PHE A 313 -6.62 -32.71 -18.21
N ARG A 314 -7.38 -33.73 -18.64
CA ARG A 314 -8.47 -33.54 -19.63
C ARG A 314 -9.52 -32.57 -19.07
N ASP A 315 -9.96 -32.80 -17.84
CA ASP A 315 -10.99 -31.97 -17.19
C ASP A 315 -10.47 -30.56 -16.86
N LEU A 316 -9.17 -30.41 -16.57
CA LEU A 316 -8.51 -29.11 -16.35
C LEU A 316 -8.40 -28.30 -17.65
N LEU A 317 -8.05 -28.96 -18.76
CA LEU A 317 -7.83 -28.33 -20.07
C LEU A 317 -9.12 -27.97 -20.81
N ARG A 318 -10.21 -28.73 -20.56
CA ARG A 318 -11.54 -28.52 -21.15
C ARG A 318 -11.51 -28.46 -22.69
N PRO A 319 -11.46 -29.61 -23.37
CA PRO A 319 -11.36 -29.67 -24.83
C PRO A 319 -12.42 -28.88 -25.58
N ASP A 320 -13.62 -28.73 -25.02
CA ASP A 320 -14.73 -27.99 -25.64
C ASP A 320 -14.58 -26.47 -25.55
N ASP A 321 -13.74 -25.97 -24.64
CA ASP A 321 -13.57 -24.53 -24.40
C ASP A 321 -12.16 -24.24 -23.81
N PRO A 322 -11.09 -24.48 -24.59
CA PRO A 322 -9.72 -24.38 -24.13
C PRO A 322 -9.29 -22.92 -23.92
N SER A 323 -8.49 -22.67 -22.88
CA SER A 323 -7.99 -21.32 -22.55
C SER A 323 -6.77 -20.92 -23.37
N ASP A 324 -6.67 -19.66 -23.80
CA ASP A 324 -5.55 -19.14 -24.59
C ASP A 324 -4.19 -19.24 -23.85
N ILE A 325 -4.19 -19.08 -22.53
CA ILE A 325 -3.02 -19.19 -21.67
C ILE A 325 -3.24 -20.29 -20.63
N LEU A 326 -2.27 -21.19 -20.48
CA LEU A 326 -2.27 -22.25 -19.47
C LEU A 326 -1.06 -22.07 -18.55
N VAL A 327 -1.31 -21.93 -17.25
CA VAL A 327 -0.26 -21.77 -16.23
C VAL A 327 -0.37 -22.90 -15.21
N PHE A 328 0.70 -23.67 -15.07
CA PHE A 328 0.81 -24.74 -14.10
C PHE A 328 1.84 -24.37 -13.05
N GLY A 329 1.39 -24.10 -11.82
CA GLY A 329 2.24 -23.87 -10.65
C GLY A 329 2.27 -25.11 -9.77
N PHE A 330 3.47 -25.62 -9.48
CA PHE A 330 3.68 -26.70 -8.54
C PHE A 330 4.53 -26.26 -7.36
N GLN A 331 4.30 -26.93 -6.22
CA GLN A 331 5.12 -26.86 -5.02
C GLN A 331 5.51 -28.28 -4.59
N GLU A 332 6.63 -28.39 -3.86
CA GLU A 332 7.22 -29.67 -3.42
C GLU A 332 7.38 -30.71 -4.53
N LEU A 333 7.74 -30.31 -5.76
CA LEU A 333 7.91 -31.27 -6.86
C LEU A 333 9.10 -32.23 -6.66
N VAL A 334 10.01 -31.86 -5.75
CA VAL A 334 11.21 -32.61 -5.36
C VAL A 334 11.05 -33.01 -3.89
N ASP A 335 11.44 -34.25 -3.56
CA ASP A 335 11.42 -34.75 -2.19
C ASP A 335 12.43 -34.00 -1.31
N LEU A 336 11.91 -33.24 -0.35
CA LEU A 336 12.71 -32.48 0.62
C LEU A 336 13.08 -33.31 1.86
N GLU A 337 12.46 -34.47 2.09
CA GLU A 337 12.74 -35.35 3.22
C GLU A 337 13.95 -36.27 2.97
N ASP A 338 14.40 -36.40 1.72
CA ASP A 338 15.68 -37.06 1.41
C ASP A 338 16.85 -36.22 1.95
N LYS A 339 17.28 -36.59 3.15
CA LYS A 339 18.37 -35.94 3.92
C LYS A 339 19.66 -35.78 3.12
N LYS A 340 19.89 -36.57 2.05
CA LYS A 340 21.08 -36.41 1.18
C LYS A 340 20.98 -35.23 0.22
N VAL A 341 19.83 -35.03 -0.42
CA VAL A 341 19.60 -33.98 -1.44
C VAL A 341 19.42 -32.62 -0.76
N THR A 342 18.66 -32.63 0.33
CA THR A 342 18.41 -31.47 1.19
C THR A 342 19.72 -31.01 1.81
N ALA A 343 20.39 -31.79 2.67
CA ALA A 343 21.58 -31.32 3.40
C ALA A 343 22.71 -30.79 2.50
N LYS A 344 22.95 -31.37 1.32
CA LYS A 344 24.01 -30.88 0.41
C LYS A 344 23.66 -29.56 -0.29
N SER A 345 22.37 -29.26 -0.49
CA SER A 345 21.91 -27.95 -0.99
C SER A 345 21.96 -26.85 0.08
N PHE A 346 21.92 -27.19 1.38
CA PHE A 346 21.91 -26.22 2.49
C PHE A 346 23.32 -25.77 2.95
N PHE A 347 24.41 -26.47 2.59
CA PHE A 347 25.73 -26.28 3.21
C PHE A 347 26.91 -25.83 2.31
N LYS A 348 26.74 -25.48 1.02
CA LYS A 348 27.91 -25.11 0.17
C LYS A 348 27.76 -23.77 -0.55
N SER A 349 28.73 -22.88 -0.27
CA SER A 349 29.03 -21.68 -1.03
C SER A 349 29.43 -22.00 -2.48
N SER A 350 29.37 -20.98 -3.34
CA SER A 350 29.39 -20.96 -4.81
C SER A 350 30.55 -21.65 -5.56
N LYS A 351 31.37 -22.51 -4.95
CA LYS A 351 32.43 -23.28 -5.64
C LYS A 351 32.19 -24.79 -5.49
N LYS A 352 31.73 -25.41 -6.58
CA LYS A 352 31.38 -26.84 -6.84
C LYS A 352 29.97 -27.28 -6.39
N LYS A 353 28.99 -27.09 -7.28
CA LYS A 353 27.75 -27.88 -7.34
C LYS A 353 28.08 -29.27 -7.93
N ASP A 354 27.69 -30.36 -7.25
CA ASP A 354 27.78 -31.72 -7.81
C ASP A 354 26.75 -31.91 -8.94
N ALA A 355 27.18 -32.46 -10.07
CA ALA A 355 26.39 -32.54 -11.31
C ALA A 355 25.17 -33.47 -11.20
N SER A 356 25.21 -34.52 -10.37
CA SER A 356 24.16 -35.54 -10.27
C SER A 356 22.84 -35.03 -9.68
N ASP A 357 22.91 -34.12 -8.71
CA ASP A 357 21.73 -33.68 -7.96
C ASP A 357 20.97 -32.58 -8.74
N GLN A 358 21.71 -31.71 -9.44
CA GLN A 358 21.15 -30.82 -10.47
C GLN A 358 20.47 -31.63 -11.58
N GLU A 359 21.07 -32.75 -11.98
CA GLU A 359 20.52 -33.63 -13.00
C GLU A 359 19.21 -34.31 -12.54
N HIS A 360 19.13 -34.80 -11.29
CA HIS A 360 17.92 -35.42 -10.75
C HIS A 360 16.74 -34.44 -10.64
N MET A 361 16.95 -33.25 -10.06
CA MET A 361 15.92 -32.21 -10.00
C MET A 361 15.49 -31.80 -11.41
N SER A 362 16.45 -31.61 -12.32
CA SER A 362 16.19 -31.34 -13.73
C SER A 362 15.35 -32.44 -14.41
N ARG A 363 15.51 -33.71 -14.03
CA ARG A 363 14.71 -34.83 -14.57
C ARG A 363 13.25 -34.76 -14.13
N GLN A 364 12.95 -34.45 -12.86
CA GLN A 364 11.55 -34.32 -12.40
C GLN A 364 10.83 -33.15 -13.08
N TYR A 365 11.46 -31.98 -13.19
CA TYR A 365 10.89 -30.84 -13.91
C TYR A 365 10.63 -31.16 -15.39
N ARG A 366 11.59 -31.81 -16.05
CA ARG A 366 11.44 -32.26 -17.45
C ARG A 366 10.30 -33.27 -17.60
N ALA A 367 10.19 -34.24 -16.69
CA ALA A 367 9.13 -35.23 -16.73
C ALA A 367 7.74 -34.59 -16.63
N TRP A 368 7.55 -33.63 -15.73
CA TRP A 368 6.30 -32.87 -15.61
C TRP A 368 6.04 -31.99 -16.82
N ARG A 369 7.04 -31.23 -17.30
CA ARG A 369 6.93 -30.43 -18.53
C ARG A 369 6.48 -31.28 -19.72
N ASP A 370 7.16 -32.40 -19.95
CA ASP A 370 6.90 -33.26 -21.11
C ASP A 370 5.54 -33.97 -20.97
N HIS A 371 5.13 -34.32 -19.75
CA HIS A 371 3.79 -34.84 -19.50
C HIS A 371 2.70 -33.81 -19.78
N LEU A 372 2.86 -32.58 -19.31
CA LEU A 372 1.91 -31.48 -19.59
C LEU A 372 1.80 -31.21 -21.09
N ALA A 373 2.93 -31.16 -21.81
CA ALA A 373 2.95 -31.00 -23.25
C ALA A 373 2.17 -32.12 -23.96
N ARG A 374 2.42 -33.38 -23.58
CA ARG A 374 1.66 -34.53 -24.12
C ARG A 374 0.17 -34.45 -23.81
N CYS A 375 -0.23 -34.09 -22.59
CA CYS A 375 -1.65 -33.94 -22.24
C CYS A 375 -2.32 -32.83 -23.06
N ILE A 376 -1.62 -31.73 -23.33
CA ILE A 376 -2.13 -30.66 -24.19
C ILE A 376 -2.30 -31.16 -25.63
N GLU A 377 -1.30 -31.83 -26.20
CA GLU A 377 -1.38 -32.39 -27.55
C GLU A 377 -2.48 -33.46 -27.69
N GLU A 378 -2.65 -34.31 -26.67
CA GLU A 378 -3.63 -35.41 -26.66
C GLU A 378 -5.06 -34.89 -26.49
N TYR A 379 -5.29 -33.96 -25.56
CA TYR A 379 -6.64 -33.50 -25.21
C TYR A 379 -7.09 -32.28 -26.00
N LEU A 380 -6.16 -31.51 -26.58
CA LEU A 380 -6.46 -30.34 -27.42
C LEU A 380 -5.90 -30.51 -28.85
N PRO A 381 -6.21 -31.59 -29.59
CA PRO A 381 -5.54 -31.93 -30.85
C PRO A 381 -5.79 -30.92 -31.99
N GLY A 382 -6.85 -30.12 -31.91
CA GLY A 382 -7.16 -29.05 -32.86
C GLY A 382 -6.49 -27.71 -32.55
N GLU A 383 -5.90 -27.58 -31.37
CA GLU A 383 -5.30 -26.35 -30.88
C GLU A 383 -3.78 -26.48 -30.78
N ARG A 384 -3.06 -25.50 -31.29
CA ARG A 384 -1.60 -25.47 -31.18
C ARG A 384 -1.17 -24.61 -30.00
N TYR A 385 -0.48 -25.21 -29.05
CA TYR A 385 0.11 -24.53 -27.90
C TYR A 385 1.63 -24.58 -27.97
N TYR A 386 2.26 -23.48 -27.54
CA TYR A 386 3.70 -23.35 -27.38
C TYR A 386 4.05 -23.25 -25.91
N LEU A 387 5.09 -23.96 -25.50
CA LEU A 387 5.72 -23.73 -24.21
C LEU A 387 6.39 -22.36 -24.24
N LEU A 388 5.77 -21.38 -23.57
CA LEU A 388 6.28 -20.02 -23.49
C LEU A 388 7.45 -19.92 -22.52
N HIS A 389 7.29 -20.48 -21.31
CA HIS A 389 8.31 -20.39 -20.28
C HIS A 389 8.22 -21.52 -19.25
N THR A 390 9.38 -21.87 -18.68
CA THR A 390 9.47 -22.69 -17.46
C THR A 390 10.41 -22.04 -16.46
N ALA A 391 10.02 -22.02 -15.19
CA ALA A 391 10.87 -21.56 -14.09
C ALA A 391 10.83 -22.59 -12.96
N ASN A 392 11.92 -22.74 -12.20
CA ASN A 392 12.00 -23.70 -11.11
C ASN A 392 12.89 -23.20 -9.97
N MET A 393 12.53 -23.52 -8.72
CA MET A 393 13.36 -23.23 -7.55
C MET A 393 13.13 -24.28 -6.47
N VAL A 394 14.12 -25.17 -6.30
CA VAL A 394 14.14 -26.28 -5.31
C VAL A 394 12.94 -27.24 -5.44
N GLY A 395 11.77 -26.87 -4.93
CA GLY A 395 10.51 -27.64 -5.07
C GLY A 395 9.40 -26.87 -5.79
N LEU A 396 9.62 -25.59 -6.09
CA LEU A 396 8.71 -24.78 -6.90
C LEU A 396 8.96 -25.02 -8.39
N PHE A 397 7.90 -25.14 -9.17
CA PHE A 397 7.98 -25.24 -10.62
C PHE A 397 6.81 -24.51 -11.28
N THR A 398 7.08 -23.74 -12.31
CA THR A 398 6.06 -23.06 -13.11
C THR A 398 6.26 -23.42 -14.58
N CYS A 399 5.16 -23.77 -15.25
CA CYS A 399 5.13 -24.05 -16.68
C CYS A 399 4.02 -23.21 -17.32
N VAL A 400 4.36 -22.40 -18.33
CA VAL A 400 3.42 -21.51 -19.03
C VAL A 400 3.33 -21.93 -20.49
N PHE A 401 2.14 -22.30 -20.94
CA PHE A 401 1.83 -22.54 -22.34
C PHE A 401 0.89 -21.47 -22.87
N VAL A 402 1.03 -21.17 -24.15
CA VAL A 402 0.21 -20.17 -24.84
C VAL A 402 -0.24 -20.71 -26.20
N ARG A 403 -1.48 -20.43 -26.58
CA ARG A 403 -2.01 -20.73 -27.91
C ARG A 403 -1.19 -20.02 -29.00
N GLU A 404 -1.02 -20.66 -30.15
CA GLU A 404 -0.25 -20.14 -31.30
C GLU A 404 -0.67 -18.72 -31.70
N SER A 405 -1.99 -18.43 -31.69
CA SER A 405 -2.56 -17.13 -32.05
C SER A 405 -2.04 -15.96 -31.20
N GLU A 406 -1.63 -16.22 -29.97
CA GLU A 406 -1.14 -15.20 -29.03
C GLU A 406 0.38 -15.08 -29.05
N ARG A 407 1.10 -16.08 -29.57
CA ARG A 407 2.57 -16.19 -29.44
C ARG A 407 3.31 -14.97 -29.97
N MET A 408 2.87 -14.43 -31.10
CA MET A 408 3.52 -13.28 -31.77
C MET A 408 3.16 -11.94 -31.13
N ARG A 409 2.17 -11.91 -30.24
CA ARG A 409 1.73 -10.72 -29.50
C ARG A 409 2.43 -10.58 -28.14
N ILE A 410 3.17 -11.60 -27.73
CA ILE A 410 3.91 -11.62 -26.46
C ILE A 410 5.31 -11.05 -26.67
N ARG A 411 5.64 -10.04 -25.86
CA ARG A 411 6.94 -9.38 -25.82
C ARG A 411 7.43 -9.21 -24.38
N ASP A 412 8.67 -8.78 -24.22
CA ASP A 412 9.26 -8.41 -22.92
C ASP A 412 9.10 -9.49 -21.83
N MET A 413 9.33 -10.75 -22.20
CA MET A 413 9.25 -11.87 -21.25
C MET A 413 10.42 -11.83 -20.27
N SER A 414 10.15 -11.99 -18.98
CA SER A 414 11.15 -12.09 -17.93
C SER A 414 10.67 -12.97 -16.80
N ALA A 415 11.60 -13.60 -16.07
CA ALA A 415 11.28 -14.39 -14.90
C ALA A 415 12.33 -14.20 -13.80
N ALA A 416 11.90 -14.38 -12.56
CA ALA A 416 12.75 -14.21 -11.39
C ALA A 416 12.41 -15.21 -10.27
N GLU A 417 13.40 -15.49 -9.43
CA GLU A 417 13.30 -16.33 -8.24
C GLU A 417 13.49 -15.45 -7.00
N ILE A 418 12.54 -15.52 -6.04
CA ILE A 418 12.64 -14.85 -4.75
C ILE A 418 12.75 -15.91 -3.66
N LYS A 419 13.89 -15.97 -2.97
CA LYS A 419 14.21 -16.99 -1.94
C LYS A 419 13.87 -16.46 -0.55
N LEU A 420 13.20 -17.27 0.28
CA LEU A 420 12.73 -16.86 1.62
C LEU A 420 13.28 -17.72 2.79
N GLY A 421 13.96 -18.83 2.54
CA GLY A 421 14.43 -19.72 3.61
C GLY A 421 15.67 -19.21 4.38
N MET A 422 15.66 -19.35 5.71
CA MET A 422 16.69 -18.89 6.70
C MET A 422 17.34 -17.54 6.34
N GLY A 423 16.56 -16.45 6.28
CA GLY A 423 17.07 -15.11 6.00
C GLY A 423 17.38 -14.83 4.53
N GLY A 424 16.62 -15.44 3.60
CA GLY A 424 16.75 -15.22 2.16
C GLY A 424 17.83 -16.04 1.45
N LEU A 425 18.56 -16.90 2.19
CA LEU A 425 19.68 -17.68 1.66
C LEU A 425 19.26 -19.03 1.05
N HIS A 426 18.06 -19.53 1.36
CA HIS A 426 17.59 -20.85 0.95
C HIS A 426 16.31 -20.82 0.10
N GLY A 427 16.23 -21.68 -0.91
CA GLY A 427 15.16 -21.66 -1.93
C GLY A 427 14.01 -22.66 -1.72
N ASN A 428 13.93 -23.36 -0.59
CA ASN A 428 12.84 -24.33 -0.33
C ASN A 428 11.47 -23.66 -0.08
N LYS A 429 11.48 -22.36 0.19
CA LYS A 429 10.32 -21.45 0.29
C LYS A 429 10.66 -20.20 -0.49
N GLY A 430 9.64 -19.57 -1.08
CA GLY A 430 9.86 -18.44 -1.97
C GLY A 430 8.78 -18.27 -3.02
N ALA A 431 9.13 -17.58 -4.10
CA ALA A 431 8.27 -17.37 -5.26
C ALA A 431 9.04 -17.48 -6.57
N LEU A 432 8.34 -17.96 -7.60
CA LEU A 432 8.69 -17.83 -9.01
C LEU A 432 7.79 -16.77 -9.61
N VAL A 433 8.39 -15.76 -10.21
CA VAL A 433 7.68 -14.66 -10.88
C VAL A 433 7.95 -14.79 -12.38
N VAL A 434 6.91 -14.77 -13.20
CA VAL A 434 7.00 -14.75 -14.66
C VAL A 434 6.15 -13.60 -15.17
N ARG A 435 6.74 -12.68 -15.92
CA ARG A 435 6.02 -11.56 -16.53
C ARG A 435 6.28 -11.47 -18.02
N PHE A 436 5.31 -10.90 -18.72
CA PHE A 436 5.43 -10.52 -20.12
C PHE A 436 4.38 -9.45 -20.45
N THR A 437 4.55 -8.81 -21.59
CA THR A 437 3.54 -7.92 -22.15
C THR A 437 2.81 -8.66 -23.27
N LEU A 438 1.48 -8.70 -23.21
CA LEU A 438 0.62 -9.23 -24.27
C LEU A 438 -0.08 -8.06 -24.95
N ASP A 439 0.19 -7.86 -26.24
CA ASP A 439 -0.06 -6.59 -26.94
C ASP A 439 0.57 -5.42 -26.16
N ASP A 440 -0.24 -4.60 -25.48
CA ASP A 440 0.23 -3.49 -24.63
C ASP A 440 -0.21 -3.65 -23.17
N SER A 441 -0.63 -4.85 -22.75
CA SER A 441 -0.98 -5.14 -21.35
C SER A 441 0.13 -5.89 -20.62
N SER A 442 0.54 -5.41 -19.44
CA SER A 442 1.51 -6.13 -18.60
C SER A 442 0.84 -7.20 -17.73
N ILE A 443 1.33 -8.43 -17.83
CA ILE A 443 0.82 -9.60 -17.08
C ILE A 443 1.94 -10.20 -16.25
N CYS A 444 1.68 -10.47 -14.97
CA CYS A 444 2.61 -11.06 -14.02
C CYS A 444 1.99 -12.25 -13.29
N PHE A 445 2.58 -13.43 -13.46
CA PHE A 445 2.21 -14.65 -12.76
C PHE A 445 3.20 -14.93 -11.63
N VAL A 446 2.67 -15.25 -10.45
CA VAL A 446 3.47 -15.53 -9.25
C VAL A 446 3.07 -16.91 -8.73
N ASN A 447 4.00 -17.87 -8.71
CA ASN A 447 3.83 -19.16 -8.02
C ASN A 447 4.66 -19.13 -6.73
N CYS A 448 4.03 -19.33 -5.57
CA CYS A 448 4.72 -19.23 -4.29
C CYS A 448 4.51 -20.43 -3.37
N HIS A 449 5.45 -20.58 -2.44
CA HIS A 449 5.40 -21.55 -1.36
C HIS A 449 5.90 -20.86 -0.09
N LEU A 450 4.97 -20.53 0.81
CA LEU A 450 5.25 -19.72 2.00
C LEU A 450 5.56 -20.58 3.24
N ALA A 451 6.01 -19.94 4.32
CA ALA A 451 6.33 -20.61 5.58
C ALA A 451 5.19 -21.50 6.12
N ALA A 452 5.53 -22.77 6.38
CA ALA A 452 4.62 -23.76 6.94
C ALA A 452 4.47 -23.64 8.47
N GLY A 453 3.38 -24.18 9.02
CA GLY A 453 3.14 -24.28 10.46
C GLY A 453 1.96 -23.44 10.94
N GLN A 454 1.23 -23.97 11.93
CA GLN A 454 -0.02 -23.37 12.43
C GLN A 454 0.18 -21.94 12.95
N SER A 455 1.21 -21.72 13.77
CA SER A 455 1.49 -20.43 14.43
C SER A 455 2.31 -19.44 13.59
N GLN A 456 2.64 -19.77 12.34
CA GLN A 456 3.59 -18.99 11.52
C GLN A 456 2.93 -17.89 10.66
N THR A 457 1.77 -17.37 11.07
CA THR A 457 1.02 -16.34 10.31
C THR A 457 1.83 -15.07 10.11
N ALA A 458 2.52 -14.59 11.15
CA ALA A 458 3.37 -13.40 11.04
C ALA A 458 4.52 -13.61 10.04
N HIS A 459 5.12 -14.80 10.02
CA HIS A 459 6.19 -15.13 9.10
C HIS A 459 5.67 -15.18 7.65
N ARG A 460 4.51 -15.80 7.39
CA ARG A 460 3.85 -15.76 6.08
C ARG A 460 3.49 -14.35 5.62
N ASN A 461 3.09 -13.46 6.53
CA ASN A 461 2.83 -12.07 6.20
C ASN A 461 4.11 -11.35 5.75
N ASN A 462 5.24 -11.64 6.41
CA ASN A 462 6.55 -11.10 6.04
C ASN A 462 7.07 -11.70 4.73
N ASP A 463 6.86 -12.99 4.49
CA ASP A 463 7.14 -13.66 3.21
C ASP A 463 6.40 -12.94 2.06
N VAL A 464 5.11 -12.68 2.25
CA VAL A 464 4.27 -11.94 1.29
C VAL A 464 4.80 -10.54 1.04
N ALA A 465 5.12 -9.78 2.10
CA ALA A 465 5.68 -8.44 1.96
C ALA A 465 6.99 -8.46 1.15
N THR A 466 7.89 -9.38 1.51
CA THR A 466 9.18 -9.55 0.83
C THR A 466 8.99 -9.87 -0.65
N ILE A 467 8.11 -10.81 -0.99
CA ILE A 467 7.81 -11.16 -2.39
C ILE A 467 7.30 -9.94 -3.18
N MET A 468 6.39 -9.17 -2.59
CA MET A 468 5.74 -8.05 -3.28
C MET A 468 6.64 -6.81 -3.43
N GLU A 469 7.57 -6.60 -2.51
CA GLU A 469 8.43 -5.41 -2.44
C GLU A 469 9.82 -5.62 -3.05
N THR A 470 10.16 -6.86 -3.43
CA THR A 470 11.44 -7.14 -4.10
C THR A 470 11.36 -6.73 -5.57
N SER A 471 12.25 -5.82 -5.98
CA SER A 471 12.55 -5.52 -7.40
C SER A 471 13.33 -6.67 -8.06
N ALA A 472 12.66 -7.81 -8.28
CA ALA A 472 13.29 -9.04 -8.76
C ALA A 472 13.44 -9.10 -10.29
N LEU A 473 12.68 -8.27 -11.02
CA LEU A 473 12.61 -8.29 -12.48
C LEU A 473 13.45 -7.16 -13.09
N PRO A 474 13.90 -7.29 -14.36
CA PRO A 474 14.62 -6.22 -15.03
C PRO A 474 13.69 -5.00 -15.23
N PRO A 475 14.16 -3.78 -14.93
CA PRO A 475 13.37 -2.59 -15.18
C PRO A 475 13.30 -2.30 -16.69
N GLN A 476 12.15 -1.84 -17.18
CA GLN A 476 12.08 -1.12 -18.45
C GLN A 476 12.84 0.20 -18.29
N MET A 477 13.60 0.69 -19.26
CA MET A 477 14.36 1.95 -19.13
C MET A 477 13.73 3.12 -19.90
N ASP A 478 12.92 2.81 -20.91
CA ASP A 478 12.23 3.83 -21.69
C ASP A 478 11.02 4.41 -20.94
N LEU A 479 11.03 5.72 -20.68
CA LEU A 479 9.99 6.40 -19.89
C LEU A 479 8.61 6.35 -20.55
N GLY A 480 8.54 6.46 -21.87
CA GLY A 480 7.27 6.42 -22.60
C GLY A 480 6.63 5.03 -22.53
N ALA A 481 7.42 3.99 -22.82
CA ALA A 481 6.98 2.60 -22.72
C ALA A 481 6.62 2.20 -21.29
N ARG A 482 7.27 2.77 -20.27
CA ARG A 482 6.90 2.53 -18.86
C ARG A 482 5.48 2.99 -18.58
N ALA A 483 5.17 4.24 -18.89
CA ALA A 483 3.86 4.85 -18.61
C ALA A 483 2.71 4.13 -19.33
N ASP A 484 2.99 3.52 -20.48
CA ASP A 484 1.99 2.82 -21.28
C ASP A 484 1.72 1.39 -20.82
N VAL A 485 2.70 0.72 -20.21
CA VAL A 485 2.64 -0.73 -19.93
C VAL A 485 2.55 -1.03 -18.44
N PHE A 486 3.15 -0.21 -17.59
CA PHE A 486 3.19 -0.39 -16.13
C PHE A 486 2.32 0.64 -15.42
N VAL A 487 2.08 0.41 -14.13
CA VAL A 487 1.18 1.22 -13.30
C VAL A 487 1.82 1.63 -11.97
N GLY A 488 1.30 2.69 -11.36
CA GLY A 488 1.73 3.22 -10.06
C GLY A 488 3.13 3.84 -10.11
N GLY A 489 3.50 4.43 -11.24
CA GLY A 489 4.86 4.93 -11.48
C GLY A 489 5.95 3.85 -11.51
N GLY A 490 5.57 2.58 -11.62
CA GLY A 490 6.49 1.44 -11.62
C GLY A 490 7.31 1.32 -12.90
N ASP A 491 8.46 0.66 -12.81
CA ASP A 491 9.35 0.40 -13.96
C ASP A 491 9.32 -1.05 -14.45
N GLY A 492 8.45 -1.87 -13.85
CA GLY A 492 8.27 -3.29 -14.18
C GLY A 492 9.23 -4.21 -13.42
N SER A 493 10.02 -3.67 -12.49
CA SER A 493 10.93 -4.47 -11.65
C SER A 493 10.21 -5.17 -10.50
N MET A 494 9.09 -4.60 -10.02
CA MET A 494 8.27 -5.18 -8.95
C MET A 494 7.00 -5.81 -9.50
N ILE A 495 6.41 -6.75 -8.73
CA ILE A 495 5.15 -7.40 -9.10
C ILE A 495 4.02 -6.38 -9.25
N MET A 496 3.97 -5.40 -8.34
CA MET A 496 2.88 -4.42 -8.25
C MET A 496 2.87 -3.38 -9.37
N ASP A 497 3.98 -3.27 -10.12
CA ASP A 497 4.11 -2.39 -11.29
C ASP A 497 3.27 -2.89 -12.48
N HIS A 498 2.81 -4.13 -12.45
CA HIS A 498 2.09 -4.74 -13.57
C HIS A 498 0.59 -4.47 -13.46
N GLU A 499 -0.08 -4.32 -14.61
CA GLU A 499 -1.52 -4.07 -14.69
C GLU A 499 -2.32 -5.27 -14.19
N ILE A 500 -1.90 -6.48 -14.59
CA ILE A 500 -2.55 -7.73 -14.24
C ILE A 500 -1.57 -8.61 -13.49
N CYS A 501 -1.92 -8.98 -12.25
CA CYS A 501 -1.12 -9.90 -11.43
C CYS A 501 -1.98 -11.08 -11.02
N ILE A 502 -1.49 -12.31 -11.20
CA ILE A 502 -2.14 -13.53 -10.72
C ILE A 502 -1.16 -14.29 -9.84
N LEU A 503 -1.49 -14.37 -8.56
CA LEU A 503 -0.73 -15.12 -7.56
C LEU A 503 -1.40 -16.47 -7.30
N ASN A 504 -0.61 -17.52 -7.34
CA ASN A 504 -1.00 -18.88 -7.02
C ASN A 504 0.04 -19.53 -6.11
N GLY A 505 -0.35 -20.57 -5.38
CA GLY A 505 0.61 -21.34 -4.60
C GLY A 505 0.04 -21.98 -3.35
N ASP A 506 0.93 -22.70 -2.67
CA ASP A 506 0.76 -23.12 -1.29
C ASP A 506 1.14 -21.95 -0.37
N LEU A 507 0.13 -21.15 -0.01
CA LEU A 507 0.29 -20.02 0.89
C LEU A 507 0.39 -20.44 2.35
N ASN A 508 0.12 -21.71 2.67
CA ASN A 508 0.25 -22.30 4.00
C ASN A 508 -0.54 -21.63 5.14
N TYR A 509 -1.47 -20.70 4.83
CA TYR A 509 -2.39 -20.16 5.84
C TYR A 509 -3.35 -21.24 6.32
N ARG A 510 -3.66 -21.20 7.62
CA ARG A 510 -4.42 -22.23 8.33
C ARG A 510 -5.75 -21.69 8.84
N ILE A 511 -6.56 -22.60 9.39
CA ILE A 511 -7.78 -22.27 10.12
C ILE A 511 -7.41 -22.21 11.61
N ASP A 512 -7.63 -21.06 12.25
CA ASP A 512 -7.34 -20.85 13.66
C ASP A 512 -8.58 -20.98 14.55
N SER A 513 -8.40 -20.85 15.86
CA SER A 513 -9.49 -20.65 16.83
C SER A 513 -10.48 -21.82 16.95
N MET A 514 -10.17 -22.99 16.39
CA MET A 514 -10.99 -24.21 16.45
C MET A 514 -10.08 -25.45 16.57
N THR A 515 -10.57 -26.50 17.25
CA THR A 515 -9.85 -27.79 17.31
C THR A 515 -9.99 -28.55 15.99
N ARG A 516 -9.03 -29.44 15.69
CA ARG A 516 -9.06 -30.28 14.48
C ARG A 516 -10.39 -31.02 14.30
N ASP A 517 -10.90 -31.63 15.36
CA ASP A 517 -12.14 -32.42 15.28
C ASP A 517 -13.36 -31.53 14.98
N THR A 518 -13.35 -30.30 15.50
CA THR A 518 -14.37 -29.29 15.16
C THR A 518 -14.28 -28.88 13.69
N VAL A 519 -13.06 -28.68 13.17
CA VAL A 519 -12.85 -28.37 11.75
C VAL A 519 -13.40 -29.49 10.87
N ILE A 520 -13.03 -30.75 11.15
CA ILE A 520 -13.51 -31.91 10.37
C ILE A 520 -15.03 -32.04 10.45
N ARG A 521 -15.63 -31.82 11.63
CA ARG A 521 -17.09 -31.84 11.79
C ARG A 521 -17.76 -30.81 10.90
N HIS A 522 -17.29 -29.56 10.90
CA HIS A 522 -17.85 -28.53 10.03
C HIS A 522 -17.64 -28.79 8.54
N VAL A 523 -16.50 -29.39 8.15
CA VAL A 523 -16.31 -29.84 6.76
C VAL A 523 -17.37 -30.88 6.37
N ARG A 524 -17.63 -31.87 7.24
CA ARG A 524 -18.67 -32.90 7.01
C ARG A 524 -20.08 -32.33 6.96
N GLU A 525 -20.36 -31.30 7.75
CA GLU A 525 -21.63 -30.57 7.77
C GLU A 525 -21.78 -29.57 6.60
N GLY A 526 -20.74 -29.37 5.79
CA GLY A 526 -20.73 -28.36 4.72
C GLY A 526 -20.68 -26.91 5.22
N ASN A 527 -20.39 -26.68 6.50
CA ASN A 527 -20.36 -25.35 7.11
C ASN A 527 -19.02 -24.63 6.84
N LEU A 528 -18.73 -24.40 5.57
CA LEU A 528 -17.49 -23.77 5.12
C LEU A 528 -17.39 -22.30 5.56
N THR A 529 -18.52 -21.57 5.60
CA THR A 529 -18.56 -20.16 6.03
C THR A 529 -17.97 -19.99 7.43
N ARG A 530 -18.33 -20.86 8.38
CA ARG A 530 -17.81 -20.78 9.75
C ARG A 530 -16.30 -21.03 9.83
N LEU A 531 -15.78 -21.90 8.96
CA LEU A 531 -14.35 -22.16 8.85
C LEU A 531 -13.61 -20.97 8.23
N LEU A 532 -14.18 -20.35 7.18
CA LEU A 532 -13.61 -19.19 6.49
C LEU A 532 -13.55 -17.93 7.39
N GLU A 533 -14.48 -17.75 8.33
CA GLU A 533 -14.38 -16.71 9.37
C GLU A 533 -13.09 -16.82 10.21
N ASN A 534 -12.54 -18.03 10.30
CA ASN A 534 -11.36 -18.38 11.07
C ASN A 534 -10.11 -18.63 10.20
N ASP A 535 -10.20 -18.46 8.88
CA ASP A 535 -9.08 -18.53 7.96
C ASP A 535 -8.10 -17.37 8.22
N GLN A 536 -6.82 -17.70 8.41
CA GLN A 536 -5.79 -16.73 8.77
C GLN A 536 -5.55 -15.68 7.67
N LEU A 537 -5.64 -16.04 6.38
CA LEU A 537 -5.43 -15.10 5.28
C LEU A 537 -6.56 -14.07 5.22
N LEU A 538 -7.81 -14.52 5.24
CA LEU A 538 -8.99 -13.66 5.23
C LEU A 538 -9.03 -12.75 6.46
N ARG A 539 -8.70 -13.28 7.64
CA ARG A 539 -8.60 -12.48 8.88
C ARG A 539 -7.49 -11.43 8.79
N THR A 540 -6.33 -11.77 8.21
CA THR A 540 -5.22 -10.82 8.03
C THR A 540 -5.64 -9.69 7.08
N LYS A 541 -6.24 -10.00 5.92
CA LYS A 541 -6.76 -8.99 4.98
C LYS A 541 -7.76 -8.04 5.64
N LYS A 542 -8.63 -8.57 6.51
CA LYS A 542 -9.62 -7.78 7.25
C LYS A 542 -9.01 -6.89 8.33
N ARG A 543 -8.00 -7.38 9.06
CA ARG A 543 -7.46 -6.74 10.27
C ARG A 543 -6.23 -5.87 10.03
N ASN A 544 -5.46 -6.12 8.97
CA ASN A 544 -4.24 -5.38 8.66
C ASN A 544 -4.44 -4.56 7.36
N PRO A 545 -4.68 -3.25 7.46
CA PRO A 545 -4.82 -2.36 6.30
C PRO A 545 -3.60 -2.34 5.38
N GLY A 546 -2.38 -2.48 5.95
CA GLY A 546 -1.12 -2.49 5.20
C GLY A 546 -0.72 -3.85 4.63
N PHE A 547 -1.58 -4.86 4.72
CA PHE A 547 -1.25 -6.19 4.19
C PHE A 547 -1.28 -6.18 2.65
N ARG A 548 -0.15 -6.49 2.01
CA ARG A 548 0.01 -6.34 0.55
C ARG A 548 -1.01 -7.15 -0.28
N LEU A 549 -1.44 -8.34 0.16
CA LEU A 549 -2.49 -9.12 -0.52
C LEU A 549 -3.92 -8.54 -0.35
N ARG A 550 -4.09 -7.44 0.38
CA ARG A 550 -5.35 -6.68 0.40
C ARG A 550 -5.67 -6.05 -0.96
N ALA A 551 -4.65 -5.71 -1.75
CA ALA A 551 -4.80 -5.23 -3.12
C ALA A 551 -5.26 -6.33 -4.12
N PHE A 552 -5.21 -7.60 -3.71
CA PHE A 552 -5.63 -8.74 -4.52
C PHE A 552 -7.04 -9.19 -4.14
N ARG A 553 -7.79 -9.66 -5.12
CA ARG A 553 -9.09 -10.32 -4.98
C ARG A 553 -8.91 -11.84 -4.97
N GLU A 554 -9.86 -12.53 -4.35
CA GLU A 554 -9.97 -13.98 -4.35
C GLU A 554 -11.46 -14.30 -4.52
N CYS A 555 -11.80 -15.21 -5.44
CA CYS A 555 -13.19 -15.65 -5.58
C CYS A 555 -13.65 -16.42 -4.31
N PRO A 556 -14.96 -16.39 -3.99
CA PRO A 556 -15.47 -17.13 -2.84
C PRO A 556 -15.08 -18.61 -2.89
N ILE A 557 -14.54 -19.12 -1.78
CA ILE A 557 -14.17 -20.53 -1.65
C ILE A 557 -15.44 -21.34 -1.37
N THR A 558 -15.79 -22.22 -2.29
CA THR A 558 -16.97 -23.10 -2.20
C THR A 558 -16.61 -24.58 -2.08
N PHE A 559 -15.32 -24.88 -1.91
CA PHE A 559 -14.77 -26.24 -1.80
C PHE A 559 -14.15 -26.48 -0.42
N ALA A 560 -14.11 -27.74 0.00
CA ALA A 560 -13.54 -28.13 1.29
C ALA A 560 -12.00 -27.94 1.35
N PRO A 561 -11.41 -27.81 2.55
CA PRO A 561 -9.97 -27.63 2.74
C PRO A 561 -9.11 -28.61 1.91
N THR A 562 -8.05 -28.11 1.29
CA THR A 562 -7.21 -28.83 0.33
C THR A 562 -6.06 -29.59 0.99
N TYR A 563 -5.78 -29.30 2.26
CA TYR A 563 -4.74 -29.91 3.10
C TYR A 563 -5.37 -30.37 4.42
N LYS A 564 -4.89 -31.40 5.14
CA LYS A 564 -3.90 -32.42 4.76
C LYS A 564 -4.60 -33.77 4.65
N TYR A 565 -4.39 -34.49 3.55
CA TYR A 565 -4.99 -35.80 3.30
C TYR A 565 -4.01 -36.96 3.54
N ASP A 566 -4.54 -38.12 3.90
CA ASP A 566 -3.81 -39.37 3.76
C ASP A 566 -3.75 -39.72 2.27
N VAL A 567 -2.53 -39.87 1.73
CA VAL A 567 -2.28 -40.14 0.30
C VAL A 567 -3.06 -41.36 -0.18
N GLY A 568 -3.71 -41.23 -1.34
CA GLY A 568 -4.55 -42.26 -1.94
C GLY A 568 -5.98 -42.33 -1.37
N THR A 569 -6.37 -41.40 -0.48
CA THR A 569 -7.70 -41.42 0.16
C THR A 569 -8.31 -40.03 0.30
N ASP A 570 -9.61 -39.97 0.58
CA ASP A 570 -10.33 -38.73 0.96
C ASP A 570 -10.38 -38.48 2.48
N ARG A 571 -9.57 -39.21 3.25
CA ARG A 571 -9.46 -39.03 4.70
C ARG A 571 -8.43 -37.96 5.03
N TYR A 572 -8.79 -37.05 5.92
CA TYR A 572 -7.85 -36.09 6.49
C TYR A 572 -6.85 -36.78 7.44
N ASP A 573 -5.63 -36.23 7.47
CA ASP A 573 -4.42 -36.74 8.12
C ASP A 573 -4.69 -37.56 9.40
N THR A 574 -4.43 -38.86 9.32
CA THR A 574 -4.50 -39.81 10.43
C THR A 574 -3.14 -40.15 11.04
N SER A 575 -2.06 -39.54 10.53
CA SER A 575 -0.72 -39.69 11.10
C SER A 575 -0.65 -39.21 12.55
N GLU A 576 0.44 -39.54 13.25
CA GLU A 576 0.68 -39.08 14.63
C GLU A 576 0.63 -37.55 14.77
N LYS A 577 0.99 -36.82 13.70
CA LYS A 577 0.99 -35.34 13.69
C LYS A 577 -0.41 -34.75 13.67
N LYS A 578 -1.44 -35.51 13.26
CA LYS A 578 -2.86 -35.14 13.18
C LYS A 578 -3.05 -33.67 12.78
N ARG A 579 -2.54 -33.27 11.62
CA ARG A 579 -2.65 -31.89 11.16
C ARG A 579 -4.13 -31.54 10.94
N SER A 580 -4.49 -30.32 11.33
CA SER A 580 -5.83 -29.80 11.09
C SER A 580 -6.00 -29.48 9.61
N PRO A 581 -7.18 -29.72 9.02
CA PRO A 581 -7.45 -29.31 7.65
C PRO A 581 -7.31 -27.79 7.44
N ALA A 582 -6.87 -27.36 6.26
CA ALA A 582 -6.70 -25.95 5.89
C ALA A 582 -6.80 -25.70 4.38
N TRP A 583 -7.14 -24.46 3.99
CA TRP A 583 -7.02 -23.96 2.62
C TRP A 583 -5.63 -23.35 2.41
N CYS A 584 -4.65 -24.22 2.21
CA CYS A 584 -3.27 -23.82 1.94
C CYS A 584 -3.09 -23.31 0.51
N ASP A 585 -3.76 -23.96 -0.46
CA ASP A 585 -3.59 -23.75 -1.90
C ASP A 585 -4.57 -22.69 -2.43
N ARG A 586 -4.07 -21.55 -2.92
CA ARG A 586 -4.89 -20.35 -3.18
C ARG A 586 -4.61 -19.73 -4.53
N LEU A 587 -5.62 -19.03 -5.06
CA LEU A 587 -5.52 -18.19 -6.26
C LEU A 587 -6.02 -16.78 -5.93
N LEU A 588 -5.16 -15.79 -6.14
CA LEU A 588 -5.45 -14.39 -5.92
C LEU A 588 -5.09 -13.58 -7.17
N TYR A 589 -5.84 -12.51 -7.45
CA TYR A 589 -5.61 -11.71 -8.64
C TYR A 589 -5.80 -10.21 -8.42
N ARG A 590 -5.08 -9.39 -9.18
CA ARG A 590 -5.20 -7.92 -9.23
C ARG A 590 -5.23 -7.49 -10.70
N GLY A 591 -6.03 -6.46 -10.99
CA GLY A 591 -6.02 -5.79 -12.29
C GLY A 591 -7.31 -5.04 -12.57
N GLN A 592 -7.66 -4.09 -11.68
CA GLN A 592 -8.75 -3.10 -11.77
C GLN A 592 -9.71 -3.24 -12.97
N GLY A 593 -10.68 -4.16 -12.89
CA GLY A 593 -11.68 -4.37 -13.96
C GLY A 593 -11.18 -5.05 -15.25
N ARG A 594 -9.88 -5.19 -15.45
CA ARG A 594 -9.24 -5.90 -16.57
C ARG A 594 -9.14 -7.41 -16.39
N ILE A 595 -9.41 -7.94 -15.20
CA ILE A 595 -9.40 -9.37 -14.95
C ILE A 595 -10.62 -9.80 -14.16
N LYS A 596 -11.25 -10.88 -14.62
CA LYS A 596 -12.37 -11.54 -13.95
C LYS A 596 -12.09 -13.02 -13.83
N GLN A 597 -12.09 -13.52 -12.60
CA GLN A 597 -12.06 -14.96 -12.37
C GLN A 597 -13.47 -15.53 -12.57
N LEU A 598 -13.62 -16.44 -13.52
CA LEU A 598 -14.86 -17.11 -13.90
C LEU A 598 -15.11 -18.36 -13.04
N GLU A 599 -14.05 -19.11 -12.74
CA GLU A 599 -14.14 -20.35 -11.99
C GLU A 599 -13.07 -20.41 -10.90
N TYR A 600 -13.40 -21.06 -9.79
CA TYR A 600 -12.47 -21.36 -8.72
C TYR A 600 -12.82 -22.71 -8.10
N ARG A 601 -12.00 -23.74 -8.35
CA ARG A 601 -12.33 -25.12 -7.97
C ARG A 601 -11.15 -25.88 -7.43
N ARG A 602 -11.45 -26.85 -6.57
CA ARG A 602 -10.58 -27.94 -6.16
C ARG A 602 -10.80 -29.15 -7.07
N HIS A 603 -9.77 -29.95 -7.27
CA HIS A 603 -9.81 -31.21 -7.99
C HIS A 603 -9.58 -32.39 -7.06
N GLU A 604 -10.29 -33.49 -7.27
CA GLU A 604 -10.24 -34.68 -6.41
C GLU A 604 -9.11 -35.63 -6.80
N VAL A 605 -7.89 -35.10 -6.91
CA VAL A 605 -6.69 -35.89 -7.22
C VAL A 605 -6.06 -36.43 -5.95
N ARG A 606 -5.88 -37.76 -5.84
CA ARG A 606 -5.57 -38.42 -4.56
C ARG A 606 -4.09 -38.76 -4.35
N VAL A 607 -3.23 -38.55 -5.34
CA VAL A 607 -1.82 -38.96 -5.28
C VAL A 607 -0.92 -38.09 -4.38
N SER A 608 -1.41 -36.94 -3.92
CA SER A 608 -0.72 -36.03 -2.99
C SER A 608 -1.54 -35.88 -1.69
N ASP A 609 -0.90 -35.42 -0.61
CA ASP A 609 -1.57 -35.00 0.62
C ASP A 609 -2.26 -33.63 0.49
N HIS A 610 -2.09 -32.98 -0.66
CA HIS A 610 -2.86 -31.82 -1.11
C HIS A 610 -3.74 -32.13 -2.33
N ARG A 611 -4.86 -31.43 -2.42
CA ARG A 611 -5.73 -31.41 -3.61
C ARG A 611 -5.37 -30.24 -4.54
N PRO A 612 -5.21 -30.46 -5.86
CA PRO A 612 -4.97 -29.37 -6.82
C PRO A 612 -6.11 -28.35 -6.81
N VAL A 613 -5.76 -27.10 -7.06
CA VAL A 613 -6.74 -26.00 -7.19
C VAL A 613 -6.53 -25.33 -8.54
N SER A 614 -7.62 -25.00 -9.23
CA SER A 614 -7.55 -24.23 -10.48
C SER A 614 -8.52 -23.07 -10.50
N GLY A 615 -8.19 -22.07 -11.31
CA GLY A 615 -9.06 -20.97 -11.63
C GLY A 615 -9.02 -20.67 -13.11
N ARG A 616 -10.18 -20.28 -13.65
CA ARG A 616 -10.30 -19.78 -15.02
C ARG A 616 -10.54 -18.29 -14.98
N PHE A 617 -9.83 -17.56 -15.82
CA PHE A 617 -9.83 -16.11 -15.85
C PHE A 617 -10.14 -15.64 -17.26
N ASN A 618 -10.86 -14.53 -17.34
CA ASN A 618 -10.98 -13.72 -18.53
C ASN A 618 -10.19 -12.43 -18.28
N ILE A 619 -9.26 -12.12 -19.17
CA ILE A 619 -8.32 -11.02 -19.08
C ILE A 619 -8.56 -10.10 -20.28
N ARG A 620 -8.87 -8.84 -19.99
CA ARG A 620 -9.06 -7.79 -20.98
C ARG A 620 -7.71 -7.18 -21.34
N ILE A 621 -7.26 -7.45 -22.56
CA ILE A 621 -5.98 -7.00 -23.11
C ILE A 621 -6.20 -5.75 -23.95
N LYS A 622 -5.37 -4.73 -23.72
CA LYS A 622 -5.35 -3.46 -24.43
C LYS A 622 -4.32 -3.45 -25.56
N THR A 623 -4.64 -2.72 -26.62
CA THR A 623 -3.71 -2.29 -27.66
C THR A 623 -3.83 -0.78 -27.80
N ILE A 624 -2.72 -0.06 -27.68
CA ILE A 624 -2.68 1.40 -27.66
C ILE A 624 -2.61 1.93 -29.10
N ASN A 625 -3.46 2.88 -29.43
CA ASN A 625 -3.33 3.68 -30.66
C ASN A 625 -2.51 4.93 -30.35
N PRO A 626 -1.27 5.06 -30.88
CA PRO A 626 -0.37 6.16 -30.50
C PRO A 626 -0.92 7.55 -30.83
N LYS A 627 -1.70 7.69 -31.91
CA LYS A 627 -2.27 8.98 -32.32
C LYS A 627 -3.40 9.41 -31.38
N ARG A 628 -4.33 8.49 -31.05
CA ARG A 628 -5.41 8.75 -30.10
C ARG A 628 -4.83 9.04 -28.70
N ARG A 629 -3.81 8.29 -28.30
CA ARG A 629 -3.12 8.47 -27.01
C ARG A 629 -2.53 9.87 -26.88
N ALA A 630 -1.86 10.38 -27.92
CA ALA A 630 -1.29 11.73 -27.90
C ALA A 630 -2.35 12.83 -27.70
N ILE A 631 -3.52 12.68 -28.33
CA ILE A 631 -4.66 13.61 -28.18
C ILE A 631 -5.20 13.57 -26.75
N VAL A 632 -5.43 12.38 -26.20
CA VAL A 632 -5.96 12.22 -24.83
C VAL A 632 -4.94 12.70 -23.80
N TRP A 633 -3.64 12.52 -24.05
CA TRP A 633 -2.57 13.07 -23.21
C TRP A 633 -2.60 14.60 -23.14
N GLU A 634 -2.71 15.28 -24.29
CA GLU A 634 -2.83 16.74 -24.33
C GLU A 634 -4.07 17.23 -23.54
N GLN A 635 -5.19 16.52 -23.68
CA GLN A 635 -6.39 16.81 -22.90
C GLN A 635 -6.20 16.56 -21.39
N SER A 636 -5.45 15.52 -21.01
CA SER A 636 -5.10 15.21 -19.63
C SER A 636 -4.25 16.33 -19.01
N GLU A 637 -3.26 16.84 -19.75
CA GLU A 637 -2.47 17.99 -19.31
C GLU A 637 -3.32 19.25 -19.12
N HIS A 638 -4.29 19.48 -20.01
CA HIS A 638 -5.26 20.58 -19.83
C HIS A 638 -6.13 20.40 -18.57
N ARG A 639 -6.68 19.20 -18.34
CA ARG A 639 -7.45 18.91 -17.11
C ARG A 639 -6.60 19.06 -15.85
N PHE A 640 -5.32 18.71 -15.90
CA PHE A 640 -4.39 18.93 -14.78
C PHE A 640 -4.14 20.42 -14.53
N GLU A 641 -4.04 21.24 -15.57
CA GLU A 641 -3.89 22.68 -15.41
C GLU A 641 -5.15 23.30 -14.77
N ASP A 642 -6.35 22.82 -15.12
CA ASP A 642 -7.60 23.23 -14.46
C ASP A 642 -7.60 22.86 -12.96
N LEU A 643 -7.13 21.65 -12.63
CA LEU A 643 -6.96 21.22 -11.24
C LEU A 643 -6.00 22.15 -10.49
N LYS A 644 -4.86 22.46 -11.08
CA LYS A 644 -3.84 23.33 -10.49
C LYS A 644 -4.38 24.75 -10.26
N GLN A 645 -5.15 25.30 -11.20
CA GLN A 645 -5.82 26.60 -11.04
C GLN A 645 -6.85 26.58 -9.89
N ARG A 646 -7.63 25.50 -9.76
CA ARG A 646 -8.53 25.33 -8.62
C ARG A 646 -7.75 25.30 -7.31
N LEU A 647 -6.70 24.48 -7.20
CA LEU A 647 -5.87 24.41 -5.99
C LEU A 647 -5.24 25.76 -5.65
N ALA A 648 -4.80 26.53 -6.65
CA ALA A 648 -4.28 27.88 -6.46
C ALA A 648 -5.34 28.83 -5.90
N THR A 649 -6.58 28.69 -6.35
CA THR A 649 -7.72 29.45 -5.85
C THR A 649 -8.05 29.09 -4.40
N ASP A 650 -8.11 27.80 -4.08
CA ASP A 650 -8.37 27.31 -2.72
C ASP A 650 -7.31 27.81 -1.73
N ILE A 651 -6.03 27.75 -2.14
CA ILE A 651 -4.91 28.21 -1.32
C ILE A 651 -4.93 29.74 -1.15
N LYS A 652 -5.25 30.52 -2.20
CA LYS A 652 -5.40 31.97 -2.09
C LYS A 652 -6.52 32.34 -1.13
N LEU A 653 -7.66 31.65 -1.21
CA LEU A 653 -8.79 31.85 -0.29
C LEU A 653 -8.39 31.56 1.16
N ASP A 654 -7.70 30.44 1.39
CA ASP A 654 -7.18 30.09 2.71
C ASP A 654 -6.20 31.14 3.26
N TYR A 655 -5.27 31.63 2.43
CA TYR A 655 -4.34 32.69 2.81
C TYR A 655 -5.10 33.96 3.20
N MET A 656 -6.04 34.42 2.37
CA MET A 656 -6.82 35.63 2.66
C MET A 656 -7.64 35.53 3.96
N VAL A 657 -8.18 34.36 4.27
CA VAL A 657 -9.00 34.15 5.46
C VAL A 657 -8.16 33.90 6.71
N ASN A 658 -7.21 32.95 6.66
CA ASN A 658 -6.52 32.45 7.84
C ASN A 658 -5.18 33.17 8.11
N VAL A 659 -4.55 33.73 7.08
CA VAL A 659 -3.24 34.39 7.18
C VAL A 659 -3.38 35.91 7.17
N PHE A 660 -4.20 36.45 6.26
CA PHE A 660 -4.48 37.88 6.18
C PHE A 660 -5.63 38.33 7.10
N GLY A 661 -6.58 37.43 7.40
CA GLY A 661 -7.63 37.67 8.40
C GLY A 661 -8.94 38.25 7.86
N LEU A 662 -9.22 38.14 6.57
CA LEU A 662 -10.49 38.57 5.98
C LEU A 662 -11.64 37.61 6.30
N SER A 663 -12.87 38.13 6.25
CA SER A 663 -14.04 37.26 6.23
C SER A 663 -14.04 36.41 4.95
N THR A 664 -14.57 35.19 5.02
CA THR A 664 -14.69 34.32 3.82
C THR A 664 -15.45 35.01 2.69
N LYS A 665 -16.47 35.80 3.01
CA LYS A 665 -17.27 36.55 2.04
C LYS A 665 -16.45 37.63 1.33
N ASP A 666 -15.64 38.38 2.08
CA ASP A 666 -14.80 39.44 1.51
C ASP A 666 -13.65 38.86 0.68
N ALA A 667 -13.06 37.75 1.14
CA ALA A 667 -12.04 37.03 0.41
C ALA A 667 -12.56 36.47 -0.92
N MET A 668 -13.74 35.84 -0.94
CA MET A 668 -14.38 35.38 -2.17
C MET A 668 -14.66 36.54 -3.15
N LYS A 669 -15.19 37.65 -2.64
CA LYS A 669 -15.45 38.85 -3.45
C LYS A 669 -14.18 39.41 -4.11
N LEU A 670 -13.07 39.45 -3.36
CA LEU A 670 -11.78 39.93 -3.88
C LEU A 670 -11.15 38.97 -4.90
N LEU A 671 -11.32 37.66 -4.70
CA LEU A 671 -10.86 36.63 -5.63
C LEU A 671 -11.78 36.45 -6.85
N LYS A 672 -12.91 37.19 -6.90
CA LYS A 672 -13.94 37.10 -7.95
C LYS A 672 -14.51 35.68 -8.10
N LEU A 673 -14.71 35.01 -6.97
CA LEU A 673 -15.29 33.66 -6.86
C LEU A 673 -16.81 33.69 -6.62
#